data_AF-A0A0G0JMU5-F1
#
_entry.id   AF-A0A0G0JMU5-F1
#
_cell.length_a   1.000
_cell.length_b   1.000
_cell.length_c   1.000
_cell.angle_alpha   90.00
_cell.angle_beta   90.00
_cell.angle_gamma   90.00
#
_symmetry.space_group_name_H-M   'P 1'
#
loop_
_entity.id
_entity.type
_entity.pdbx_description
1 polymer ?
#
loop_
_entity_poly.entity_id
_entity_poly.type
_entity_poly.pdbx_seq_one_letter_code
_entity_poly.pdbx_strand_id
1 'polypeptide(L)'
;MENTNKNTQNLSFFDRILNIYPHERSRVMICWTVRFIYRMAFILAWTMILSIFTARFHADKLPFLFVTHALLFILGSLVHMHLIQKYRNDKLIISIVVSAVFALIFALILLPYSFNLYLLLLLFVESFLIIQLTVFFDTFTERFFTPLESQRTFPLVESADTIAGIMSGLIFIYFSVIMPITYFAWILIGLLCALIPLVIHFKSFTKSVPGIKLLHIENPNKKTFTNNIKNKVRLFNQHSFAKNLMFIILFQYAFLIFVEYIYTGAVVNFSSHKELLPEATIGMENAFAHTFGLLQLVFSCVTLLMQMFIGSRLISWLGIIGSMVLYPVVMLMSMVGLVLRFEFFTIALTKINSEITSVLSRNSYQASYYAFREEESEEFRQFIDGMMRPLGTMCGAILLICVQLFVSEKFSNLTITSVMLSLMVIDLVIVISSHKIYTKNSISALLSNDEEIDERIKFVEILTQKGHSDIAQVFLKCLTDSDNPPLLKIKILHAIAKIKYFDAIPEVIAFLSHPQKEMRLAAIEVIRNFQKLEYFDKNEFSKIKIFETLKSMFWREGTEEIRLKILDIISKLGGQDSIKFILEILQNEKGAVLAEAVRSLRHFHDISLCEILEDYLSSEDPRLVLSAIISLSQFPKYKSLIKKTIVSTLKSDKEIFRAAAAYAIGEIREIDFKDKLKSLFEREEDEWVKANIAVSMLKLRDDSKIQYLMEILKDHKHVFSHKLIYLINEIPKDYRIELDKFIYGAALHKIYTIFKRVSGLKISNMSHEDLKELRYCYYLLNSTSDVLQIDAILNKITKITNV
;
A
#
# COMPACT_ATOMS: atom_id res chain seq x y z
N MET A 1 -12.41 4.59 23.74
CA MET A 1 -12.74 3.84 22.50
C MET A 1 -13.70 4.61 21.56
N GLU A 2 -13.83 5.94 21.63
CA GLU A 2 -14.90 6.66 20.90
C GLU A 2 -14.43 7.76 19.92
N ASN A 3 -13.12 7.94 19.68
CA ASN A 3 -12.61 9.03 18.81
C ASN A 3 -11.80 8.59 17.58
N THR A 4 -11.83 7.30 17.22
CA THR A 4 -11.23 6.79 15.97
C THR A 4 -12.21 6.74 14.79
N ASN A 5 -13.51 6.99 15.00
CA ASN A 5 -14.57 6.83 14.00
C ASN A 5 -14.97 8.10 13.21
N LYS A 6 -14.30 9.25 13.41
CA LYS A 6 -14.58 10.49 12.65
C LYS A 6 -13.64 10.74 11.46
N ASN A 7 -12.64 9.88 11.23
CA ASN A 7 -11.75 9.93 10.05
C ASN A 7 -12.37 9.31 8.79
N THR A 8 -13.65 8.93 8.87
CA THR A 8 -14.32 8.05 7.93
C THR A 8 -15.67 8.62 7.45
N GLN A 9 -15.79 9.95 7.16
CA GLN A 9 -16.99 10.51 6.51
C GLN A 9 -17.02 10.92 5.00
N ASN A 10 -15.98 11.40 4.28
CA ASN A 10 -15.93 11.28 2.79
C ASN A 10 -14.65 10.68 2.13
N LEU A 11 -14.68 9.36 1.98
CA LEU A 11 -14.05 8.55 0.95
C LEU A 11 -15.29 7.98 0.23
N SER A 12 -15.25 7.65 -1.06
CA SER A 12 -16.36 6.83 -1.59
C SER A 12 -16.52 5.64 -0.64
N PHE A 13 -17.74 5.20 -0.36
CA PHE A 13 -17.97 4.09 0.58
C PHE A 13 -17.01 2.92 0.30
N PHE A 14 -16.71 2.69 -0.97
CA PHE A 14 -15.68 1.78 -1.47
C PHE A 14 -14.24 2.16 -1.06
N ASP A 15 -13.74 3.37 -1.33
CA ASP A 15 -12.37 3.75 -0.97
C ASP A 15 -12.11 3.72 0.55
N ARG A 16 -13.18 3.89 1.33
CA ARG A 16 -13.16 3.82 2.79
C ARG A 16 -13.02 2.42 3.34
N ILE A 17 -13.72 1.49 2.70
CA ILE A 17 -13.66 0.07 3.02
C ILE A 17 -12.33 -0.50 2.53
N LEU A 18 -11.93 -0.13 1.31
CA LEU A 18 -10.74 -0.64 0.66
C LEU A 18 -9.45 -0.03 1.20
N ASN A 19 -9.52 1.13 1.87
CA ASN A 19 -8.37 1.83 2.44
C ASN A 19 -7.28 2.04 1.37
N ILE A 20 -7.54 2.67 0.24
CA ILE A 20 -6.52 2.88 -0.82
C ILE A 20 -6.47 4.34 -1.23
N TYR A 21 -5.26 4.85 -1.48
CA TYR A 21 -5.12 6.22 -1.95
C TYR A 21 -5.41 6.34 -3.45
N PRO A 22 -5.89 7.50 -3.90
CA PRO A 22 -6.26 7.73 -5.30
C PRO A 22 -5.13 7.40 -6.28
N HIS A 23 -3.89 7.60 -5.83
CA HIS A 23 -2.69 7.36 -6.59
C HIS A 23 -2.26 5.91 -6.77
N GLU A 24 -2.78 5.05 -5.92
CA GLU A 24 -2.48 3.62 -5.95
C GLU A 24 -3.49 2.88 -6.84
N ARG A 25 -4.66 3.49 -7.13
CA ARG A 25 -5.79 2.82 -7.78
C ARG A 25 -5.44 2.19 -9.13
N SER A 26 -4.72 2.91 -10.00
CA SER A 26 -4.34 2.38 -11.30
C SER A 26 -3.40 1.18 -11.15
N ARG A 27 -2.33 1.31 -10.35
CA ARG A 27 -1.38 0.22 -10.04
C ARG A 27 -2.11 -1.00 -9.46
N VAL A 28 -3.01 -0.78 -8.51
CA VAL A 28 -3.78 -1.86 -7.85
C VAL A 28 -4.74 -2.54 -8.81
N MET A 29 -5.55 -1.80 -9.58
CA MET A 29 -6.49 -2.40 -10.54
C MET A 29 -5.80 -3.27 -11.59
N ILE A 30 -4.62 -2.84 -12.01
CA ILE A 30 -3.77 -3.55 -12.96
C ILE A 30 -3.28 -4.88 -12.38
N CYS A 31 -2.62 -4.83 -11.22
CA CYS A 31 -2.14 -6.03 -10.54
C CYS A 31 -3.31 -6.97 -10.22
N TRP A 32 -4.44 -6.42 -9.78
CA TRP A 32 -5.65 -7.17 -9.45
C TRP A 32 -6.24 -7.90 -10.67
N THR A 33 -6.38 -7.21 -11.81
CA THR A 33 -7.00 -7.79 -13.02
C THR A 33 -6.18 -8.95 -13.59
N VAL A 34 -4.86 -8.76 -13.68
CA VAL A 34 -3.97 -9.84 -14.14
C VAL A 34 -4.03 -11.03 -13.19
N ARG A 35 -3.94 -10.74 -11.88
CA ARG A 35 -3.96 -11.74 -10.83
C ARG A 35 -5.25 -12.55 -10.84
N PHE A 36 -6.39 -11.88 -10.97
CA PHE A 36 -7.69 -12.52 -11.05
C PHE A 36 -7.73 -13.59 -12.14
N ILE A 37 -7.28 -13.28 -13.36
CA ILE A 37 -7.37 -14.19 -14.51
C ILE A 37 -6.48 -15.42 -14.34
N TYR A 38 -5.19 -15.22 -14.05
CA TYR A 38 -4.29 -16.38 -13.95
C TYR A 38 -4.59 -17.25 -12.71
N ARG A 39 -5.07 -16.65 -11.61
CA ARG A 39 -5.46 -17.40 -10.40
C ARG A 39 -6.77 -18.15 -10.61
N MET A 40 -7.72 -17.58 -11.35
CA MET A 40 -8.93 -18.30 -11.74
C MET A 40 -8.61 -19.51 -12.60
N ALA A 41 -7.70 -19.38 -13.58
CA ALA A 41 -7.21 -20.51 -14.37
C ALA A 41 -6.52 -21.57 -13.49
N PHE A 42 -5.68 -21.15 -12.54
CA PHE A 42 -5.02 -22.06 -11.59
C PHE A 42 -6.02 -22.84 -10.72
N ILE A 43 -6.99 -22.15 -10.09
CA ILE A 43 -7.97 -22.80 -9.19
C ILE A 43 -8.88 -23.77 -9.97
N LEU A 44 -9.31 -23.38 -11.17
CA LEU A 44 -10.10 -24.26 -12.06
C LEU A 44 -9.31 -25.51 -12.45
N ALA A 45 -8.06 -25.36 -12.87
CA ALA A 45 -7.22 -26.49 -13.28
C ALA A 45 -6.96 -27.45 -12.11
N TRP A 46 -6.58 -26.91 -10.94
CA TRP A 46 -6.31 -27.71 -9.74
C TRP A 46 -7.55 -28.48 -9.27
N THR A 47 -8.70 -27.81 -9.18
CA THR A 47 -9.96 -28.45 -8.75
C THR A 47 -10.42 -29.51 -9.75
N MET A 48 -10.21 -29.29 -11.06
CA MET A 48 -10.49 -30.28 -12.09
C MET A 48 -9.61 -31.52 -11.95
N ILE A 49 -8.30 -31.34 -11.77
CA ILE A 49 -7.36 -32.43 -11.53
C ILE A 49 -7.75 -33.21 -10.27
N LEU A 50 -8.03 -32.51 -9.17
CA LEU A 50 -8.38 -33.13 -7.89
C LEU A 50 -9.67 -33.95 -8.02
N SER A 51 -10.70 -33.41 -8.66
CA SER A 51 -12.00 -34.10 -8.84
C SER A 51 -11.87 -35.34 -9.73
N ILE A 52 -11.16 -35.22 -10.86
CA ILE A 52 -10.93 -36.34 -11.77
C ILE A 52 -10.08 -37.43 -11.09
N PHE A 53 -8.98 -37.03 -10.45
CA PHE A 53 -8.04 -37.96 -9.85
C PHE A 53 -8.67 -38.72 -8.69
N THR A 54 -9.40 -38.03 -7.81
CA THR A 54 -10.06 -38.67 -6.66
C THR A 54 -11.18 -39.61 -7.08
N ALA A 55 -11.95 -39.26 -8.11
CA ALA A 55 -13.00 -40.12 -8.66
C ALA A 55 -12.46 -41.41 -9.29
N ARG A 56 -11.24 -41.40 -9.86
CA ARG A 56 -10.68 -42.54 -10.60
C ARG A 56 -9.64 -43.37 -9.84
N PHE A 57 -8.81 -42.72 -9.03
CA PHE A 57 -7.66 -43.34 -8.36
C PHE A 57 -7.81 -43.41 -6.84
N HIS A 58 -8.97 -42.99 -6.30
CA HIS A 58 -9.28 -42.88 -4.88
C HIS A 58 -8.42 -41.84 -4.13
N ALA A 59 -8.93 -41.39 -2.98
CA ALA A 59 -8.26 -40.37 -2.16
C ALA A 59 -6.92 -40.85 -1.58
N ASP A 60 -6.72 -42.15 -1.36
CA ASP A 60 -5.50 -42.70 -0.75
C ASP A 60 -4.25 -42.48 -1.61
N LYS A 61 -4.42 -42.31 -2.93
CA LYS A 61 -3.33 -42.06 -3.87
C LYS A 61 -2.99 -40.57 -4.04
N LEU A 62 -3.70 -39.66 -3.38
CA LEU A 62 -3.44 -38.22 -3.43
C LEU A 62 -2.00 -37.82 -3.08
N PRO A 63 -1.32 -38.44 -2.10
CA PRO A 63 0.07 -38.09 -1.82
C PRO A 63 1.00 -38.29 -3.03
N PHE A 64 0.75 -39.28 -3.88
CA PHE A 64 1.53 -39.47 -5.12
C PHE A 64 1.27 -38.34 -6.12
N LEU A 65 0.01 -37.89 -6.27
CA LEU A 65 -0.33 -36.73 -7.09
C LEU A 65 0.40 -35.47 -6.60
N PHE A 66 0.45 -35.25 -5.28
CA PHE A 66 1.15 -34.10 -4.69
C PHE A 66 2.67 -34.15 -4.90
N VAL A 67 3.28 -35.34 -4.81
CA VAL A 67 4.71 -35.52 -5.17
C VAL A 67 4.94 -35.22 -6.65
N THR A 68 4.10 -35.74 -7.56
CA THR A 68 4.23 -35.47 -9.00
C THR A 68 4.05 -33.98 -9.31
N HIS A 69 3.05 -33.32 -8.72
CA HIS A 69 2.83 -31.88 -8.81
C HIS A 69 4.08 -31.10 -8.35
N ALA A 70 4.62 -31.42 -7.18
CA ALA A 70 5.81 -30.75 -6.66
C ALA A 70 7.05 -30.93 -7.55
N LEU A 71 7.28 -32.14 -8.07
CA LEU A 71 8.38 -32.42 -8.99
C LEU A 71 8.26 -31.62 -10.28
N LEU A 72 7.07 -31.60 -10.89
CA LEU A 72 6.80 -30.80 -12.09
C LEU A 72 6.95 -29.31 -11.83
N PHE A 73 6.52 -28.83 -10.67
CA PHE A 73 6.70 -27.44 -10.25
C PHE A 73 8.20 -27.09 -10.13
N ILE A 74 8.99 -27.89 -9.41
CA ILE A 74 10.44 -27.67 -9.28
C ILE A 74 11.10 -27.62 -10.66
N LEU A 75 10.77 -28.58 -11.54
CA LEU A 75 11.31 -28.62 -12.91
C LEU A 75 10.92 -27.37 -13.70
N GLY A 76 9.65 -26.95 -13.63
CA GLY A 76 9.16 -25.75 -14.29
C GLY A 76 9.86 -24.49 -13.81
N SER A 77 10.10 -24.37 -12.50
CA SER A 77 10.77 -23.21 -11.91
C SER A 77 12.26 -23.15 -12.25
N LEU A 78 12.95 -24.29 -12.32
CA LEU A 78 14.33 -24.35 -12.81
C LEU A 78 14.44 -23.89 -14.27
N VAL A 79 13.51 -24.31 -15.12
CA VAL A 79 13.44 -23.88 -16.52
C VAL A 79 13.12 -22.39 -16.62
N HIS A 80 12.11 -21.92 -15.90
CA HIS A 80 11.70 -20.52 -15.91
C HIS A 80 12.82 -19.57 -15.45
N MET A 81 13.52 -19.95 -14.39
CA MET A 81 14.68 -19.24 -13.85
C MET A 81 15.82 -19.11 -14.87
N HIS A 82 16.07 -20.14 -15.67
CA HIS A 82 17.04 -20.08 -16.76
C HIS A 82 16.56 -19.16 -17.89
N LEU A 83 15.26 -19.21 -18.22
CA LEU A 83 14.68 -18.44 -19.32
C LEU A 83 14.59 -16.93 -19.03
N ILE A 84 14.31 -16.53 -17.78
CA ILE A 84 14.31 -15.12 -17.32
C ILE A 84 15.65 -14.41 -17.57
N GLN A 85 16.75 -15.15 -17.57
CA GLN A 85 18.07 -14.58 -17.83
C GLN A 85 18.23 -14.25 -19.32
N LYS A 86 17.67 -15.07 -20.21
CA LYS A 86 17.92 -15.03 -21.66
C LYS A 86 16.91 -14.17 -22.44
N TYR A 87 15.67 -14.07 -21.95
CA TYR A 87 14.59 -13.41 -22.69
C TYR A 87 13.97 -12.27 -21.88
N ARG A 88 13.33 -11.34 -22.58
CA ARG A 88 12.54 -10.28 -21.94
C ARG A 88 11.30 -10.87 -21.25
N ASN A 89 10.97 -10.34 -20.09
CA ASN A 89 9.85 -10.78 -19.25
C ASN A 89 8.50 -10.81 -20.01
N ASP A 90 8.22 -9.81 -20.85
CA ASP A 90 6.98 -9.73 -21.64
C ASP A 90 6.84 -10.90 -22.63
N LYS A 91 7.93 -11.24 -23.33
CA LYS A 91 7.95 -12.36 -24.27
C LYS A 91 7.84 -13.72 -23.56
N LEU A 92 8.41 -13.83 -22.36
CA LEU A 92 8.36 -15.06 -21.57
C LEU A 92 6.96 -15.39 -21.10
N ILE A 93 6.21 -14.41 -20.57
CA ILE A 93 4.83 -14.62 -20.15
C ILE A 93 3.97 -15.09 -21.33
N ILE A 94 4.08 -14.41 -22.48
CA ILE A 94 3.34 -14.78 -23.69
C ILE A 94 3.73 -16.19 -24.14
N SER A 95 5.02 -16.54 -24.10
CA SER A 95 5.48 -17.89 -24.43
C SER A 95 4.88 -18.95 -23.52
N ILE A 96 4.84 -18.71 -22.20
CA ILE A 96 4.24 -19.65 -21.23
C ILE A 96 2.75 -19.84 -21.52
N VAL A 97 2.03 -18.74 -21.76
CA VAL A 97 0.59 -18.78 -22.07
C VAL A 97 0.33 -19.55 -23.37
N VAL A 98 1.08 -19.27 -24.44
CA VAL A 98 0.93 -19.95 -25.73
C VAL A 98 1.26 -21.44 -25.60
N SER A 99 2.33 -21.79 -24.89
CA SER A 99 2.69 -23.19 -24.62
C SER A 99 1.60 -23.91 -23.82
N ALA A 100 1.00 -23.24 -22.82
CA ALA A 100 -0.09 -23.80 -22.02
C ALA A 100 -1.35 -24.04 -22.86
N VAL A 101 -1.74 -23.07 -23.68
CA VAL A 101 -2.88 -23.20 -24.60
C VAL A 101 -2.67 -24.34 -25.59
N PHE A 102 -1.50 -24.42 -26.21
CA PHE A 102 -1.17 -25.50 -27.15
C PHE A 102 -1.22 -26.87 -26.47
N ALA A 103 -0.64 -27.00 -25.27
CA ALA A 103 -0.65 -28.23 -24.51
C ALA A 103 -2.06 -28.65 -24.05
N LEU A 104 -2.94 -27.69 -23.70
CA LEU A 104 -4.35 -27.98 -23.39
C LEU A 104 -5.14 -28.45 -24.63
N ILE A 105 -4.95 -27.81 -25.78
CA ILE A 105 -5.57 -28.23 -27.04
C ILE A 105 -5.09 -29.65 -27.39
N PHE A 106 -3.80 -29.91 -27.25
CA PHE A 106 -3.23 -31.23 -27.49
C PHE A 106 -3.77 -32.29 -26.51
N ALA A 107 -3.92 -31.94 -25.23
CA ALA A 107 -4.56 -32.82 -24.25
C ALA A 107 -6.00 -33.17 -24.66
N LEU A 108 -6.80 -32.18 -25.09
CA LEU A 108 -8.17 -32.40 -25.56
C LEU A 108 -8.23 -33.31 -26.80
N ILE A 109 -7.28 -33.19 -27.73
CA ILE A 109 -7.17 -34.08 -28.90
C ILE A 109 -6.87 -35.53 -28.46
N LEU A 110 -6.09 -35.71 -27.40
CA LEU A 110 -5.71 -37.02 -26.86
C LEU A 110 -6.78 -37.67 -25.99
N LEU A 111 -7.77 -36.89 -25.53
CA LEU A 111 -8.84 -37.36 -24.64
C LEU A 111 -9.55 -38.64 -25.15
N PRO A 112 -9.90 -38.78 -26.45
CA PRO A 112 -10.52 -40.00 -26.97
C PRO A 112 -9.57 -41.20 -27.06
N TYR A 113 -8.25 -40.97 -27.13
CA TYR A 113 -7.25 -42.02 -27.37
C TYR A 113 -6.65 -42.56 -26.06
N SER A 114 -6.33 -41.69 -25.10
CA SER A 114 -5.70 -42.10 -23.85
C SER A 114 -5.99 -41.12 -22.71
N PHE A 115 -6.88 -41.51 -21.81
CA PHE A 115 -7.27 -40.68 -20.68
C PHE A 115 -6.11 -40.37 -19.72
N ASN A 116 -5.24 -41.36 -19.46
CA ASN A 116 -4.08 -41.16 -18.58
C ASN A 116 -3.11 -40.10 -19.14
N LEU A 117 -2.96 -40.04 -20.47
CA LEU A 117 -2.12 -39.03 -21.12
C LEU A 117 -2.78 -37.65 -21.08
N TYR A 118 -4.11 -37.59 -21.25
CA TYR A 118 -4.88 -36.36 -21.03
C TYR A 118 -4.66 -35.81 -19.61
N LEU A 119 -4.82 -36.65 -18.58
CA LEU A 119 -4.65 -36.24 -17.19
C LEU A 119 -3.20 -35.83 -16.88
N LEU A 120 -2.21 -36.54 -17.42
CA LEU A 120 -0.79 -36.21 -17.27
C LEU A 120 -0.46 -34.86 -17.92
N LEU A 121 -0.97 -34.59 -19.12
CA LEU A 121 -0.78 -33.31 -19.81
C LEU A 121 -1.49 -32.17 -19.09
N LEU A 122 -2.68 -32.42 -18.56
CA LEU A 122 -3.40 -31.45 -17.76
C LEU A 122 -2.62 -31.07 -16.49
N LEU A 123 -2.10 -32.08 -15.77
CA LEU A 123 -1.22 -31.89 -14.62
C LEU A 123 0.06 -31.15 -15.02
N PHE A 124 0.67 -31.50 -16.16
CA PHE A 124 1.82 -30.78 -16.70
C PHE A 124 1.51 -29.31 -16.96
N VAL A 125 0.39 -28.98 -17.61
CA VAL A 125 0.01 -27.58 -17.85
C VAL A 125 -0.14 -26.80 -16.56
N GLU A 126 -0.85 -27.36 -15.58
CA GLU A 126 -1.08 -26.72 -14.29
C GLU A 126 0.24 -26.54 -13.51
N SER A 127 0.95 -27.64 -13.27
CA SER A 127 2.08 -27.71 -12.35
C SER A 127 3.40 -27.23 -12.95
N PHE A 128 3.55 -27.25 -14.27
CA PHE A 128 4.78 -26.81 -14.94
C PHE A 128 4.66 -25.43 -15.59
N LEU A 129 3.48 -25.07 -16.14
CA LEU A 129 3.30 -23.82 -16.91
C LEU A 129 2.52 -22.75 -16.14
N ILE A 130 1.26 -23.01 -15.76
CA ILE A 130 0.37 -21.99 -15.14
C ILE A 130 0.94 -21.49 -13.82
N ILE A 131 1.48 -22.37 -12.97
CA ILE A 131 2.06 -21.98 -11.68
C ILE A 131 3.22 -20.98 -11.81
N GLN A 132 3.97 -21.01 -12.93
CA GLN A 132 5.07 -20.06 -13.17
C GLN A 132 4.56 -18.64 -13.38
N LEU A 133 3.34 -18.47 -13.91
CA LEU A 133 2.69 -17.16 -13.97
C LEU A 133 2.46 -16.59 -12.57
N THR A 134 2.13 -17.44 -11.59
CA THR A 134 1.97 -17.03 -10.19
C THR A 134 3.29 -16.50 -9.62
N VAL A 135 4.38 -17.26 -9.75
CA VAL A 135 5.71 -16.86 -9.26
C VAL A 135 6.17 -15.55 -9.92
N PHE A 136 5.94 -15.41 -11.23
CA PHE A 136 6.29 -14.22 -11.98
C PHE A 136 5.51 -12.98 -11.51
N PHE A 137 4.18 -13.06 -11.43
CA PHE A 137 3.34 -11.90 -11.11
C PHE A 137 3.40 -11.50 -9.62
N ASP A 138 3.66 -12.44 -8.71
CA ASP A 138 3.98 -12.14 -7.31
C ASP A 138 5.27 -11.32 -7.19
N THR A 139 6.30 -11.68 -7.97
CA THR A 139 7.55 -10.90 -8.03
C THR A 139 7.31 -9.51 -8.62
N PHE A 140 6.49 -9.42 -9.66
CA PHE A 140 6.19 -8.18 -10.36
C PHE A 140 5.40 -7.19 -9.50
N THR A 141 4.42 -7.66 -8.71
CA THR A 141 3.52 -6.80 -7.92
C THR A 141 4.27 -5.93 -6.91
N GLU A 142 5.30 -6.45 -6.24
CA GLU A 142 6.08 -5.70 -5.25
C GLU A 142 6.77 -4.47 -5.83
N ARG A 143 7.27 -4.55 -7.08
CA ARG A 143 7.98 -3.44 -7.72
C ARG A 143 7.12 -2.18 -7.89
N PHE A 144 5.80 -2.31 -7.78
CA PHE A 144 4.87 -1.20 -7.92
C PHE A 144 4.59 -0.46 -6.62
N PHE A 145 4.97 -0.98 -5.45
CA PHE A 145 4.55 -0.42 -4.17
C PHE A 145 5.75 -0.24 -3.22
N THR A 146 5.69 0.79 -2.37
CA THR A 146 6.67 0.95 -1.28
C THR A 146 6.33 0.04 -0.08
N PRO A 147 7.25 -0.16 0.90
CA PRO A 147 6.96 -0.93 2.10
C PRO A 147 5.73 -0.46 2.89
N LEU A 148 5.43 0.84 2.89
CA LEU A 148 4.25 1.39 3.55
C LEU A 148 2.97 1.28 2.70
N GLU A 149 3.09 1.42 1.37
CA GLU A 149 1.98 1.21 0.45
C GLU A 149 1.54 -0.27 0.48
N SER A 150 2.50 -1.21 0.48
CA SER A 150 2.24 -2.65 0.41
C SER A 150 1.42 -3.19 1.58
N GLN A 151 1.61 -2.69 2.80
CA GLN A 151 0.80 -3.06 3.99
C GLN A 151 -0.71 -2.85 3.77
N ARG A 152 -1.05 -1.94 2.84
CA ARG A 152 -2.42 -1.51 2.58
C ARG A 152 -2.93 -2.01 1.24
N THR A 153 -2.11 -1.97 0.20
CA THR A 153 -2.52 -2.33 -1.17
C THR A 153 -2.51 -3.83 -1.41
N PHE A 154 -1.60 -4.60 -0.80
CA PHE A 154 -1.49 -6.04 -1.03
C PHE A 154 -2.76 -6.80 -0.63
N PRO A 155 -3.39 -6.54 0.54
CA PRO A 155 -4.67 -7.19 0.87
C PRO A 155 -5.75 -6.99 -0.20
N LEU A 156 -5.80 -5.85 -0.89
CA LEU A 156 -6.72 -5.68 -2.02
C LEU A 156 -6.24 -6.44 -3.26
N VAL A 157 -4.97 -6.32 -3.66
CA VAL A 157 -4.44 -7.03 -4.83
C VAL A 157 -4.64 -8.54 -4.69
N GLU A 158 -4.37 -9.09 -3.49
CA GLU A 158 -4.55 -10.50 -3.18
C GLU A 158 -6.03 -10.91 -3.12
N SER A 159 -6.98 -9.99 -2.98
CA SER A 159 -8.42 -10.32 -3.03
C SER A 159 -8.84 -10.84 -4.40
N ALA A 160 -8.02 -10.61 -5.44
CA ALA A 160 -8.19 -11.23 -6.73
C ALA A 160 -8.19 -12.77 -6.63
N ASP A 161 -7.38 -13.35 -5.72
CA ASP A 161 -7.34 -14.80 -5.49
C ASP A 161 -8.66 -15.31 -4.92
N THR A 162 -9.23 -14.61 -3.92
CA THR A 162 -10.47 -15.02 -3.26
C THR A 162 -11.67 -14.83 -4.19
N ILE A 163 -11.72 -13.73 -4.96
CA ILE A 163 -12.77 -13.52 -5.96
C ILE A 163 -12.66 -14.52 -7.12
N ALA A 164 -11.45 -14.89 -7.54
CA ALA A 164 -11.23 -16.00 -8.48
C ALA A 164 -11.73 -17.34 -7.91
N GLY A 165 -11.56 -17.58 -6.60
CA GLY A 165 -12.13 -18.73 -5.90
C GLY A 165 -13.67 -18.76 -5.93
N ILE A 166 -14.32 -17.62 -5.68
CA ILE A 166 -15.78 -17.48 -5.79
C ILE A 166 -16.26 -17.79 -7.21
N MET A 167 -15.58 -17.22 -8.22
CA MET A 167 -15.97 -17.38 -9.62
C MET A 167 -15.73 -18.80 -10.14
N SER A 168 -14.60 -19.41 -9.79
CA SER A 168 -14.34 -20.81 -10.12
C SER A 168 -15.35 -21.76 -9.44
N GLY A 169 -15.70 -21.51 -8.17
CA GLY A 169 -16.75 -22.26 -7.47
C GLY A 169 -18.10 -22.19 -8.17
N LEU A 170 -18.53 -20.99 -8.59
CA LEU A 170 -19.77 -20.80 -9.36
C LEU A 170 -19.73 -21.49 -10.73
N ILE A 171 -18.58 -21.47 -11.42
CA ILE A 171 -18.40 -22.20 -12.68
C ILE A 171 -18.58 -23.70 -12.46
N PHE A 172 -17.97 -24.27 -11.42
CA PHE A 172 -18.15 -25.69 -11.12
C PHE A 172 -19.60 -26.03 -10.79
N ILE A 173 -20.27 -25.28 -9.92
CA ILE A 173 -21.67 -25.53 -9.55
C ILE A 173 -22.57 -25.54 -10.79
N TYR A 174 -22.43 -24.53 -11.66
CA TYR A 174 -23.31 -24.39 -12.82
C TYR A 174 -22.96 -25.37 -13.94
N PHE A 175 -21.70 -25.44 -14.35
CA PHE A 175 -21.30 -26.18 -15.55
C PHE A 175 -21.08 -27.67 -15.31
N SER A 176 -20.79 -28.13 -14.08
CA SER A 176 -20.62 -29.57 -13.80
C SER A 176 -21.91 -30.37 -13.96
N VAL A 177 -23.07 -29.69 -13.93
CA VAL A 177 -24.38 -30.30 -14.20
C VAL A 177 -24.66 -30.41 -15.70
N ILE A 178 -24.06 -29.52 -16.50
CA ILE A 178 -24.41 -29.32 -17.91
C ILE A 178 -23.41 -30.02 -18.84
N MET A 179 -22.12 -30.05 -18.48
CA MET A 179 -21.07 -30.63 -19.32
C MET A 179 -20.10 -31.51 -18.52
N PRO A 180 -19.48 -32.53 -19.14
CA PRO A 180 -18.41 -33.30 -18.50
C PRO A 180 -17.25 -32.41 -18.08
N ILE A 181 -16.68 -32.67 -16.90
CA ILE A 181 -15.59 -31.86 -16.35
C ILE A 181 -14.37 -31.78 -17.28
N THR A 182 -14.13 -32.80 -18.10
CA THR A 182 -13.00 -32.84 -19.06
C THR A 182 -13.02 -31.69 -20.08
N TYR A 183 -14.21 -31.15 -20.40
CA TYR A 183 -14.38 -30.03 -21.32
C TYR A 183 -14.14 -28.66 -20.67
N PHE A 184 -13.96 -28.58 -19.34
CA PHE A 184 -13.59 -27.32 -18.66
C PHE A 184 -12.21 -26.81 -19.12
N ALA A 185 -11.39 -27.65 -19.76
CA ALA A 185 -10.18 -27.24 -20.45
C ALA A 185 -10.42 -26.14 -21.51
N TRP A 186 -11.59 -26.07 -22.13
CA TRP A 186 -11.95 -24.96 -23.02
C TRP A 186 -12.09 -23.62 -22.29
N ILE A 187 -12.64 -23.63 -21.07
CA ILE A 187 -12.74 -22.44 -20.21
C ILE A 187 -11.33 -21.98 -19.83
N LEU A 188 -10.44 -22.91 -19.47
CA LEU A 188 -9.02 -22.63 -19.19
C LEU A 188 -8.31 -21.97 -20.38
N ILE A 189 -8.50 -22.50 -21.59
CA ILE A 189 -7.94 -21.91 -22.82
C ILE A 189 -8.44 -20.47 -23.00
N GLY A 190 -9.75 -20.22 -22.82
CA GLY A 190 -10.33 -18.88 -22.91
C GLY A 190 -9.70 -17.88 -21.93
N LEU A 191 -9.56 -18.27 -20.65
CA LEU A 191 -8.93 -17.43 -19.62
C LEU A 191 -7.46 -17.13 -19.93
N LEU A 192 -6.69 -18.14 -20.36
CA LEU A 192 -5.29 -17.97 -20.71
C LEU A 192 -5.12 -17.06 -21.93
N CYS A 193 -5.94 -17.22 -22.97
CA CYS A 193 -5.94 -16.34 -24.14
C CYS A 193 -6.27 -14.89 -23.78
N ALA A 194 -7.18 -14.64 -22.83
CA ALA A 194 -7.50 -13.30 -22.35
C ALA A 194 -6.32 -12.59 -21.66
N LEU A 195 -5.33 -13.35 -21.16
CA LEU A 195 -4.13 -12.79 -20.54
C LEU A 195 -3.19 -12.12 -21.55
N ILE A 196 -3.19 -12.55 -22.81
CA ILE A 196 -2.31 -12.02 -23.88
C ILE A 196 -2.57 -10.53 -24.18
N PRO A 197 -3.80 -10.09 -24.55
CA PRO A 197 -4.06 -8.68 -24.83
C PRO A 197 -3.85 -7.81 -23.61
N LEU A 198 -4.10 -8.35 -22.41
CA LEU A 198 -3.82 -7.68 -21.15
C LEU A 198 -2.32 -7.43 -20.99
N VAL A 199 -1.46 -8.45 -21.09
CA VAL A 199 0.01 -8.29 -20.98
C VAL A 199 0.56 -7.31 -22.03
N ILE A 200 -0.01 -7.30 -23.24
CA ILE A 200 0.36 -6.34 -24.29
C ILE A 200 -0.09 -4.92 -23.93
N HIS A 201 -1.32 -4.74 -23.44
CA HIS A 201 -1.84 -3.46 -22.96
C HIS A 201 -1.03 -2.94 -21.76
N PHE A 202 -0.62 -3.85 -20.86
CA PHE A 202 0.24 -3.56 -19.72
C PHE A 202 1.58 -2.97 -20.12
N LYS A 203 2.20 -3.42 -21.21
CA LYS A 203 3.45 -2.84 -21.72
C LYS A 203 3.34 -1.36 -22.07
N SER A 204 2.16 -0.91 -22.50
CA SER A 204 1.89 0.51 -22.77
C SER A 204 1.72 1.30 -21.46
N PHE A 205 1.23 0.65 -20.41
CA PHE A 205 0.92 1.24 -19.11
C PHE A 205 2.08 1.19 -18.08
N THR A 206 2.97 0.20 -18.15
CA THR A 206 4.21 0.21 -17.34
C THR A 206 5.18 1.30 -17.80
N LYS A 207 5.01 1.79 -19.04
CA LYS A 207 5.63 3.05 -19.50
C LYS A 207 4.93 4.32 -18.96
N SER A 208 3.74 4.20 -18.35
CA SER A 208 2.91 5.33 -17.89
C SER A 208 2.93 5.60 -16.40
N VAL A 209 3.64 4.80 -15.60
CA VAL A 209 3.97 5.14 -14.21
C VAL A 209 5.49 5.10 -14.02
N PRO A 210 6.23 6.12 -14.50
CA PRO A 210 7.64 6.25 -14.20
C PRO A 210 7.77 6.76 -12.76
N GLY A 211 8.25 5.91 -11.85
CA GLY A 211 9.12 6.39 -10.77
C GLY A 211 10.49 6.70 -11.36
N ILE A 212 11.22 7.70 -10.85
CA ILE A 212 12.53 8.11 -11.41
C ILE A 212 13.52 6.93 -11.50
N LYS A 213 13.38 5.92 -10.64
CA LYS A 213 14.17 4.67 -10.69
C LYS A 213 13.93 3.78 -11.90
N LEU A 214 12.72 3.76 -12.47
CA LEU A 214 12.43 2.95 -13.68
C LEU A 214 13.23 3.43 -14.91
N LEU A 215 13.82 4.63 -14.85
CA LEU A 215 14.66 5.19 -15.92
C LEU A 215 16.16 4.88 -15.76
N HIS A 216 16.58 4.39 -14.59
CA HIS A 216 17.96 3.93 -14.37
C HIS A 216 18.16 2.43 -14.62
N ILE A 217 17.08 1.64 -14.75
CA ILE A 217 17.12 0.19 -14.95
C ILE A 217 16.90 -0.19 -16.43
N GLU A 218 17.43 0.61 -17.36
CA GLU A 218 17.83 0.10 -18.67
C GLU A 218 19.36 -0.01 -18.70
N ASN A 219 19.92 -0.87 -17.84
CA ASN A 219 21.29 -1.34 -18.03
C ASN A 219 21.24 -2.66 -18.81
N PRO A 220 21.69 -2.69 -20.09
CA PRO A 220 21.73 -3.90 -20.91
C PRO A 220 22.77 -4.91 -20.42
N ASN A 221 23.65 -4.51 -19.50
CA ASN A 221 24.69 -5.36 -18.97
C ASN A 221 24.24 -6.02 -17.67
N LYS A 222 23.32 -6.99 -17.78
CA LYS A 222 23.17 -8.02 -16.74
C LYS A 222 24.55 -8.66 -16.56
N LYS A 223 25.21 -8.38 -15.42
CA LYS A 223 26.39 -9.13 -15.00
C LYS A 223 26.07 -10.62 -15.08
N THR A 224 27.03 -11.39 -15.58
CA THR A 224 27.01 -12.85 -15.72
C THR A 224 26.75 -13.50 -14.35
N PHE A 225 25.46 -13.69 -14.06
CA PHE A 225 25.00 -14.26 -12.81
C PHE A 225 25.09 -15.79 -12.90
N THR A 226 26.11 -16.36 -12.26
CA THR A 226 26.46 -17.78 -12.39
C THR A 226 25.37 -18.69 -11.82
N ASN A 227 24.92 -19.66 -12.63
CA ASN A 227 23.86 -20.65 -12.34
C ASN A 227 24.18 -21.67 -11.23
N ASN A 228 25.15 -21.42 -10.36
CA ASN A 228 25.49 -22.39 -9.31
C ASN A 228 24.48 -22.30 -8.17
N ILE A 229 23.50 -23.22 -8.14
CA ILE A 229 22.58 -23.43 -7.02
C ILE A 229 23.35 -23.53 -5.69
N LYS A 230 24.56 -24.12 -5.70
CA LYS A 230 25.47 -24.15 -4.54
C LYS A 230 25.87 -22.77 -4.03
N ASN A 231 26.12 -21.80 -4.94
CA ASN A 231 26.44 -20.42 -4.55
C ASN A 231 25.21 -19.70 -4.01
N LYS A 232 24.01 -19.99 -4.55
CA LYS A 232 22.75 -19.43 -4.04
C LYS A 232 22.44 -19.93 -2.63
N VAL A 233 22.49 -21.25 -2.41
CA VAL A 233 22.33 -21.84 -1.07
C VAL A 233 23.38 -21.28 -0.10
N ARG A 234 24.60 -21.01 -0.55
CA ARG A 234 25.66 -20.38 0.26
C ARG A 234 25.31 -18.93 0.63
N LEU A 235 24.80 -18.13 -0.32
CA LEU A 235 24.37 -16.75 -0.11
C LEU A 235 23.18 -16.71 0.87
N PHE A 236 22.19 -17.60 0.69
CA PHE A 236 21.08 -17.79 1.63
C PHE A 236 21.53 -18.17 3.04
N ASN A 237 22.50 -19.06 3.18
CA ASN A 237 23.03 -19.47 4.49
C ASN A 237 23.76 -18.34 5.23
N GLN A 238 24.15 -17.26 4.55
CA GLN A 238 24.74 -16.07 5.17
C GLN A 238 23.66 -15.14 5.76
N HIS A 239 22.44 -15.13 5.21
CA HIS A 239 21.34 -14.31 5.70
C HIS A 239 20.41 -15.10 6.64
N SER A 240 20.59 -14.90 7.94
CA SER A 240 19.80 -15.60 8.98
C SER A 240 18.28 -15.43 8.80
N PHE A 241 17.82 -14.25 8.37
CA PHE A 241 16.39 -13.99 8.14
C PHE A 241 15.86 -14.76 6.92
N ALA A 242 16.58 -14.76 5.80
CA ALA A 242 16.19 -15.49 4.59
C ALA A 242 16.10 -17.00 4.85
N LYS A 243 17.04 -17.55 5.63
CA LYS A 243 17.01 -18.95 6.09
C LYS A 243 15.74 -19.26 6.88
N ASN A 244 15.37 -18.40 7.82
CA ASN A 244 14.13 -18.60 8.59
C ASN A 244 12.89 -18.56 7.69
N LEU A 245 12.81 -17.60 6.76
CA LEU A 245 11.71 -17.53 5.79
C LEU A 245 11.58 -18.81 4.95
N MET A 246 12.71 -19.39 4.50
CA MET A 246 12.70 -20.67 3.78
C MET A 246 12.04 -21.79 4.61
N PHE A 247 12.42 -21.92 5.88
CA PHE A 247 11.85 -22.96 6.75
C PHE A 247 10.39 -22.70 7.07
N ILE A 248 10.00 -21.45 7.33
CA ILE A 248 8.60 -21.08 7.56
C ILE A 248 7.75 -21.53 6.37
N ILE A 249 8.14 -21.16 5.15
CA ILE A 249 7.41 -21.53 3.95
C ILE A 249 7.42 -23.06 3.73
N LEU A 250 8.55 -23.73 3.97
CA LEU A 250 8.63 -25.20 3.86
C LEU A 250 7.64 -25.88 4.80
N PHE A 251 7.59 -25.49 6.09
CA PHE A 251 6.71 -26.11 7.08
C PHE A 251 5.23 -25.78 6.84
N GLN A 252 4.92 -24.54 6.45
CA GLN A 252 3.56 -24.14 6.12
C GLN A 252 3.01 -24.92 4.91
N TYR A 253 3.80 -25.08 3.84
CA TYR A 253 3.36 -25.84 2.67
C TYR A 253 3.32 -27.35 2.93
N ALA A 254 4.26 -27.90 3.72
CA ALA A 254 4.18 -29.29 4.16
C ALA A 254 2.88 -29.55 4.92
N PHE A 255 2.52 -28.65 5.85
CA PHE A 255 1.28 -28.74 6.62
C PHE A 255 0.02 -28.56 5.76
N LEU A 256 0.03 -27.64 4.80
CA LEU A 256 -1.10 -27.44 3.86
C LEU A 256 -1.44 -28.72 3.10
N ILE A 257 -0.45 -29.54 2.76
CA ILE A 257 -0.69 -30.83 2.10
C ILE A 257 -1.41 -31.84 2.99
N PHE A 258 -1.13 -31.86 4.29
CA PHE A 258 -1.90 -32.66 5.22
C PHE A 258 -3.35 -32.16 5.30
N VAL A 259 -3.57 -30.84 5.39
CA VAL A 259 -4.91 -30.24 5.39
C VAL A 259 -5.66 -30.60 4.11
N GLU A 260 -5.01 -30.48 2.95
CA GLU A 260 -5.61 -30.79 1.65
C GLU A 260 -5.97 -32.28 1.55
N TYR A 261 -5.11 -33.18 2.00
CA TYR A 261 -5.37 -34.62 2.02
C TYR A 261 -6.59 -34.98 2.88
N ILE A 262 -6.62 -34.56 4.15
CA ILE A 262 -7.72 -34.88 5.06
C ILE A 262 -9.03 -34.23 4.60
N TYR A 263 -8.96 -33.01 4.05
CA TYR A 263 -10.10 -32.30 3.50
C TYR A 263 -10.68 -33.02 2.29
N THR A 264 -9.83 -33.37 1.32
CA THR A 264 -10.26 -34.05 0.09
C THR A 264 -10.89 -35.42 0.42
N GLY A 265 -10.27 -36.18 1.33
CA GLY A 265 -10.84 -37.44 1.81
C GLY A 265 -12.19 -37.25 2.50
N ALA A 266 -12.34 -36.23 3.34
CA ALA A 266 -13.60 -35.91 4.01
C ALA A 266 -14.70 -35.50 3.01
N VAL A 267 -14.37 -34.75 1.96
CA VAL A 267 -15.32 -34.36 0.91
C VAL A 267 -15.79 -35.58 0.10
N VAL A 268 -14.88 -36.48 -0.26
CA VAL A 268 -15.23 -37.73 -0.97
C VAL A 268 -16.15 -38.60 -0.12
N ASN A 269 -15.84 -38.77 1.16
CA ASN A 269 -16.69 -39.51 2.09
C ASN A 269 -18.05 -38.83 2.29
N PHE A 270 -18.09 -37.51 2.41
CA PHE A 270 -19.35 -36.77 2.54
C PHE A 270 -20.22 -36.86 1.28
N SER A 271 -19.60 -36.80 0.09
CA SER A 271 -20.30 -36.83 -1.20
C SER A 271 -20.85 -38.21 -1.54
N SER A 272 -20.20 -39.28 -1.08
CA SER A 272 -20.64 -40.67 -1.28
C SER A 272 -21.79 -41.11 -0.36
N HIS A 273 -22.03 -40.41 0.76
CA HIS A 273 -23.07 -40.78 1.74
C HIS A 273 -24.40 -40.02 1.56
N LYS A 274 -24.45 -39.02 0.68
CA LYS A 274 -25.61 -38.16 0.48
C LYS A 274 -26.14 -38.34 -0.95
N GLU A 275 -27.39 -38.80 -1.07
CA GLU A 275 -28.23 -38.79 -2.28
C GLU A 275 -28.54 -37.36 -2.81
N LEU A 276 -27.57 -36.43 -2.73
CA LEU A 276 -27.78 -35.02 -3.08
C LEU A 276 -27.64 -34.72 -4.58
N LEU A 277 -27.28 -35.72 -5.39
CA LEU A 277 -27.34 -35.67 -6.84
C LEU A 277 -27.88 -37.03 -7.30
N PRO A 278 -28.82 -37.09 -8.26
CA PRO A 278 -29.21 -38.35 -8.84
C PRO A 278 -27.97 -38.95 -9.53
N GLU A 279 -27.36 -39.94 -8.87
CA GLU A 279 -26.20 -40.72 -9.37
C GLU A 279 -26.45 -41.31 -10.77
N ALA A 280 -27.71 -41.35 -11.20
CA ALA A 280 -28.17 -41.89 -12.47
C ALA A 280 -27.86 -41.01 -13.71
N THR A 281 -27.43 -39.74 -13.58
CA THR A 281 -27.24 -38.86 -14.77
C THR A 281 -25.90 -38.14 -14.89
N ILE A 282 -25.16 -37.92 -13.80
CA ILE A 282 -23.92 -37.10 -13.79
C ILE A 282 -22.81 -37.92 -13.11
N GLY A 283 -21.76 -38.31 -13.86
CA GLY A 283 -20.70 -39.19 -13.36
C GLY A 283 -19.97 -38.66 -12.11
N MET A 284 -19.32 -39.56 -11.34
CA MET A 284 -18.66 -39.23 -10.06
C MET A 284 -17.69 -38.05 -10.13
N GLU A 285 -16.96 -37.90 -11.24
CA GLU A 285 -16.03 -36.78 -11.46
C GLU A 285 -16.73 -35.42 -11.37
N ASN A 286 -17.92 -35.31 -11.97
CA ASN A 286 -18.71 -34.10 -11.99
C ASN A 286 -19.38 -33.86 -10.61
N ALA A 287 -19.79 -34.92 -9.90
CA ALA A 287 -20.34 -34.81 -8.54
C ALA A 287 -19.30 -34.28 -7.55
N PHE A 288 -18.06 -34.78 -7.62
CA PHE A 288 -16.95 -34.25 -6.81
C PHE A 288 -16.64 -32.80 -7.18
N ALA A 289 -16.59 -32.48 -8.48
CA ALA A 289 -16.36 -31.11 -8.93
C ALA A 289 -17.42 -30.12 -8.45
N HIS A 290 -18.70 -30.52 -8.48
CA HIS A 290 -19.80 -29.73 -7.94
C HIS A 290 -19.59 -29.45 -6.43
N THR A 291 -19.25 -30.49 -5.66
CA THR A 291 -19.07 -30.37 -4.20
C THR A 291 -17.84 -29.55 -3.84
N PHE A 292 -16.70 -29.76 -4.51
CA PHE A 292 -15.52 -28.90 -4.36
C PHE A 292 -15.83 -27.46 -4.74
N GLY A 293 -16.59 -27.24 -5.82
CA GLY A 293 -17.04 -25.90 -6.23
C GLY A 293 -17.90 -25.21 -5.18
N LEU A 294 -18.84 -25.91 -4.57
CA LEU A 294 -19.69 -25.40 -3.49
C LEU A 294 -18.87 -24.99 -2.27
N LEU A 295 -17.98 -25.86 -1.80
CA LEU A 295 -17.15 -25.57 -0.63
C LEU A 295 -16.15 -24.46 -0.93
N GLN A 296 -15.56 -24.44 -2.12
CA GLN A 296 -14.67 -23.35 -2.57
C GLN A 296 -15.40 -22.01 -2.56
N LEU A 297 -16.65 -21.96 -3.05
CA LEU A 297 -17.49 -20.76 -3.01
C LEU A 297 -17.68 -20.28 -1.56
N VAL A 298 -18.09 -21.18 -0.66
CA VAL A 298 -18.33 -20.84 0.76
C VAL A 298 -17.06 -20.34 1.43
N PHE A 299 -15.96 -21.06 1.31
CA PHE A 299 -14.68 -20.68 1.92
C PHE A 299 -14.16 -19.36 1.36
N SER A 300 -14.23 -19.17 0.05
CA SER A 300 -13.76 -17.94 -0.58
C SER A 300 -14.60 -16.73 -0.18
N CYS A 301 -15.92 -16.88 0.01
CA CYS A 301 -16.79 -15.82 0.53
C CYS A 301 -16.40 -15.42 1.96
N VAL A 302 -16.19 -16.39 2.85
CA VAL A 302 -15.78 -16.11 4.24
C VAL A 302 -14.38 -15.47 4.27
N THR A 303 -13.44 -15.99 3.48
CA THR A 303 -12.10 -15.42 3.36
C THR A 303 -12.13 -14.00 2.83
N LEU A 304 -12.97 -13.69 1.83
CA LEU A 304 -13.12 -12.34 1.29
C LEU A 304 -13.63 -11.36 2.36
N LEU A 305 -14.62 -11.75 3.18
CA LEU A 305 -15.10 -10.92 4.28
C LEU A 305 -13.98 -10.65 5.31
N MET A 306 -13.25 -11.68 5.73
CA MET A 306 -12.08 -11.51 6.61
C MET A 306 -11.03 -10.59 6.00
N GLN A 307 -10.70 -10.79 4.72
CA GLN A 307 -9.66 -10.04 4.01
C GLN A 307 -10.02 -8.56 3.86
N MET A 308 -11.26 -8.25 3.48
CA MET A 308 -11.70 -6.87 3.26
C MET A 308 -11.85 -6.07 4.56
N PHE A 309 -12.39 -6.68 5.63
CA PHE A 309 -12.72 -5.93 6.85
C PHE A 309 -11.62 -5.97 7.93
N ILE A 310 -10.84 -7.04 7.97
CA ILE A 310 -9.94 -7.35 9.09
C ILE A 310 -8.48 -7.43 8.63
N GLY A 311 -8.21 -7.82 7.38
CA GLY A 311 -6.85 -8.11 6.89
C GLY A 311 -5.84 -6.96 7.05
N SER A 312 -6.10 -5.80 6.44
CA SER A 312 -5.22 -4.63 6.53
C SER A 312 -5.07 -4.08 7.96
N ARG A 313 -6.14 -4.23 8.77
CA ARG A 313 -6.14 -3.81 10.18
C ARG A 313 -5.26 -4.70 11.04
N LEU A 314 -5.28 -6.02 10.82
CA LEU A 314 -4.42 -6.96 11.54
C LEU A 314 -2.94 -6.73 11.23
N ILE A 315 -2.59 -6.59 9.95
CA ILE A 315 -1.19 -6.36 9.52
C ILE A 315 -0.67 -5.02 10.09
N SER A 316 -1.47 -3.96 10.00
CA SER A 316 -1.07 -2.65 10.56
C SER A 316 -1.02 -2.63 12.09
N TRP A 317 -1.76 -3.51 12.77
CA TRP A 317 -1.76 -3.61 14.23
C TRP A 317 -0.61 -4.46 14.77
N LEU A 318 -0.39 -5.65 14.22
CA LEU A 318 0.62 -6.63 14.67
C LEU A 318 2.00 -6.40 14.04
N GLY A 319 2.08 -5.65 12.94
CA GLY A 319 3.29 -5.57 12.11
C GLY A 319 3.48 -6.80 11.23
N ILE A 320 4.46 -6.77 10.33
CA ILE A 320 4.67 -7.80 9.30
C ILE A 320 4.93 -9.19 9.92
N ILE A 321 5.93 -9.31 10.80
CA ILE A 321 6.25 -10.62 11.38
C ILE A 321 5.15 -11.05 12.38
N GLY A 322 4.55 -10.10 13.09
CA GLY A 322 3.45 -10.38 14.01
C GLY A 322 2.22 -10.97 13.31
N SER A 323 1.89 -10.53 12.10
CA SER A 323 0.80 -11.11 11.32
C SER A 323 1.12 -12.50 10.75
N MET A 324 2.40 -12.84 10.53
CA MET A 324 2.78 -14.22 10.18
C MET A 324 2.52 -15.21 11.32
N VAL A 325 2.67 -14.78 12.58
CA VAL A 325 2.44 -15.65 13.77
C VAL A 325 0.98 -16.13 13.84
N LEU A 326 0.04 -15.39 13.28
CA LEU A 326 -1.38 -15.78 13.27
C LEU A 326 -1.61 -17.13 12.58
N TYR A 327 -0.85 -17.46 11.54
CA TYR A 327 -1.02 -18.72 10.81
C TYR A 327 -0.79 -19.94 11.72
N PRO A 328 0.42 -20.17 12.28
CA PRO A 328 0.65 -21.33 13.13
C PRO A 328 -0.22 -21.31 14.39
N VAL A 329 -0.52 -20.15 14.99
CA VAL A 329 -1.40 -20.08 16.18
C VAL A 329 -2.81 -20.59 15.89
N VAL A 330 -3.44 -20.10 14.82
CA VAL A 330 -4.80 -20.54 14.45
C VAL A 330 -4.81 -21.99 13.99
N MET A 331 -3.75 -22.45 13.30
CA MET A 331 -3.65 -23.85 12.90
C MET A 331 -3.46 -24.78 14.11
N LEU A 332 -2.69 -24.39 15.13
CA LEU A 332 -2.58 -25.15 16.38
C LEU A 332 -3.93 -25.26 17.10
N MET A 333 -4.72 -24.18 17.13
CA MET A 333 -6.11 -24.24 17.65
C MET A 333 -6.98 -25.21 16.85
N SER A 334 -6.81 -25.24 15.53
CA SER A 334 -7.54 -26.17 14.66
C SER A 334 -7.15 -27.63 14.93
N MET A 335 -5.88 -27.89 15.26
CA MET A 335 -5.42 -29.24 15.64
C MET A 335 -6.08 -29.74 16.92
N VAL A 336 -6.28 -28.86 17.93
CA VAL A 336 -7.03 -29.23 19.14
C VAL A 336 -8.44 -29.71 18.77
N GLY A 337 -9.11 -29.02 17.83
CA GLY A 337 -10.41 -29.44 17.31
C GLY A 337 -10.38 -30.82 16.66
N LEU A 338 -9.39 -31.11 15.81
CA LEU A 338 -9.23 -32.41 15.15
C LEU A 338 -8.95 -33.55 16.13
N VAL A 339 -8.17 -33.31 17.19
CA VAL A 339 -7.90 -34.31 18.24
C VAL A 339 -9.17 -34.63 19.02
N LEU A 340 -10.00 -33.63 19.31
CA LEU A 340 -11.25 -33.82 20.05
C LEU A 340 -12.31 -34.55 19.22
N ARG A 341 -12.50 -34.16 17.95
CA ARG A 341 -13.44 -34.79 17.02
C ARG A 341 -12.87 -34.75 15.61
N PHE A 342 -12.61 -35.92 15.02
CA PHE A 342 -12.14 -36.05 13.64
C PHE A 342 -13.34 -36.29 12.71
N GLU A 343 -14.06 -35.22 12.35
CA GLU A 343 -15.30 -35.27 11.54
C GLU A 343 -15.25 -34.23 10.42
N PHE A 344 -16.16 -34.33 9.45
CA PHE A 344 -16.23 -33.40 8.32
C PHE A 344 -16.25 -31.93 8.76
N PHE A 345 -16.99 -31.58 9.82
CA PHE A 345 -17.09 -30.19 10.29
C PHE A 345 -15.76 -29.64 10.82
N THR A 346 -15.02 -30.40 11.64
CA THR A 346 -13.72 -29.95 12.18
C THR A 346 -12.64 -29.91 11.11
N ILE A 347 -12.70 -30.81 10.13
CA ILE A 347 -11.83 -30.80 8.95
C ILE A 347 -12.13 -29.59 8.06
N ALA A 348 -13.41 -29.31 7.76
CA ALA A 348 -13.83 -28.13 7.00
C ALA A 348 -13.45 -26.83 7.72
N LEU A 349 -13.59 -26.79 9.06
CA LEU A 349 -13.15 -25.66 9.87
C LEU A 349 -11.62 -25.49 9.85
N THR A 350 -10.85 -26.58 9.82
CA THR A 350 -9.39 -26.53 9.67
C THR A 350 -9.01 -25.99 8.29
N LYS A 351 -9.70 -26.43 7.23
CA LYS A 351 -9.48 -25.94 5.87
C LYS A 351 -9.79 -24.45 5.75
N ILE A 352 -10.95 -23.98 6.20
CA ILE A 352 -11.30 -22.55 6.13
C ILE A 352 -10.35 -21.68 6.95
N ASN A 353 -9.94 -22.13 8.14
CA ASN A 353 -8.94 -21.44 8.96
C ASN A 353 -7.60 -21.33 8.22
N SER A 354 -7.17 -22.39 7.53
CA SER A 354 -5.93 -22.38 6.75
C SER A 354 -5.99 -21.42 5.55
N GLU A 355 -7.14 -21.31 4.87
CA GLU A 355 -7.35 -20.36 3.76
C GLU A 355 -7.29 -18.91 4.26
N ILE A 356 -7.99 -18.60 5.36
CA ILE A 356 -8.03 -17.25 5.94
C ILE A 356 -6.64 -16.80 6.39
N THR A 357 -5.94 -17.64 7.15
CA THR A 357 -4.66 -17.23 7.73
C THR A 357 -3.50 -17.33 6.74
N SER A 358 -3.58 -18.21 5.73
CA SER A 358 -2.54 -18.29 4.69
C SER A 358 -2.50 -17.02 3.84
N VAL A 359 -3.63 -16.38 3.54
CA VAL A 359 -3.68 -15.09 2.86
C VAL A 359 -2.99 -14.00 3.70
N LEU A 360 -3.24 -13.96 5.01
CA LEU A 360 -2.57 -13.02 5.91
C LEU A 360 -1.05 -13.25 5.98
N SER A 361 -0.65 -14.52 6.15
CA SER A 361 0.75 -14.93 6.19
C SER A 361 1.46 -14.57 4.88
N ARG A 362 0.83 -14.85 3.73
CA ARG A 362 1.38 -14.55 2.41
C ARG A 362 1.59 -13.06 2.18
N ASN A 363 0.60 -12.21 2.50
CA ASN A 363 0.75 -10.75 2.42
C ASN A 363 1.95 -10.26 3.23
N SER A 364 2.08 -10.78 4.45
CA SER A 364 3.16 -10.44 5.37
C SER A 364 4.51 -10.91 4.85
N TYR A 365 4.55 -12.13 4.33
CA TYR A 365 5.73 -12.73 3.71
C TYR A 365 6.20 -11.96 2.49
N GLN A 366 5.28 -11.58 1.60
CA GLN A 366 5.60 -10.73 0.45
C GLN A 366 6.16 -9.38 0.89
N ALA A 367 5.57 -8.75 1.92
CA ALA A 367 6.09 -7.49 2.46
C ALA A 367 7.43 -7.62 3.21
N SER A 368 7.77 -8.81 3.72
CA SER A 368 9.02 -9.02 4.44
C SER A 368 10.26 -8.96 3.54
N TYR A 369 10.08 -9.17 2.22
CA TYR A 369 11.16 -9.11 1.23
C TYR A 369 11.77 -7.72 1.07
N TYR A 370 11.03 -6.66 1.37
CA TYR A 370 11.57 -5.30 1.36
C TYR A 370 12.74 -5.11 2.36
N ALA A 371 12.93 -6.03 3.31
CA ALA A 371 14.07 -6.00 4.23
C ALA A 371 15.37 -6.56 3.65
N PHE A 372 15.36 -7.01 2.39
CA PHE A 372 16.56 -7.36 1.64
C PHE A 372 16.88 -6.27 0.62
N ARG A 373 18.13 -6.25 0.14
CA ARG A 373 18.54 -5.39 -0.98
C ARG A 373 17.76 -5.76 -2.23
N GLU A 374 17.61 -4.82 -3.16
CA GLU A 374 16.73 -5.04 -4.32
C GLU A 374 17.19 -6.23 -5.19
N GLU A 375 18.50 -6.37 -5.39
CA GLU A 375 19.09 -7.50 -6.12
C GLU A 375 18.91 -8.83 -5.38
N GLU A 376 19.11 -8.86 -4.06
CA GLU A 376 18.97 -10.06 -3.22
C GLU A 376 17.51 -10.49 -3.05
N SER A 377 16.59 -9.53 -2.92
CA SER A 377 15.16 -9.75 -2.72
C SER A 377 14.54 -10.55 -3.86
N GLU A 378 14.85 -10.19 -5.11
CA GLU A 378 14.35 -10.89 -6.29
C GLU A 378 14.84 -12.34 -6.35
N GLU A 379 16.12 -12.55 -6.02
CA GLU A 379 16.71 -13.89 -5.98
C GLU A 379 16.12 -14.73 -4.87
N PHE A 380 15.95 -14.13 -3.69
CA PHE A 380 15.38 -14.83 -2.54
C PHE A 380 13.95 -15.24 -2.81
N ARG A 381 13.15 -14.35 -3.41
CA ARG A 381 11.78 -14.66 -3.80
C ARG A 381 11.71 -15.77 -4.84
N GLN A 382 12.48 -15.67 -5.92
CA GLN A 382 12.49 -16.72 -6.96
C GLN A 382 12.82 -18.10 -6.39
N PHE A 383 13.79 -18.15 -5.46
CA PHE A 383 14.17 -19.42 -4.84
C PHE A 383 13.14 -19.91 -3.81
N ILE A 384 12.62 -19.05 -2.92
CA ILE A 384 11.64 -19.49 -1.93
C ILE A 384 10.31 -19.85 -2.61
N ASP A 385 9.80 -19.01 -3.51
CA ASP A 385 8.53 -19.25 -4.19
C ASP A 385 8.61 -20.35 -5.26
N GLY A 386 9.75 -20.46 -5.98
CA GLY A 386 9.94 -21.45 -7.04
C GLY A 386 10.51 -22.80 -6.57
N MET A 387 11.21 -22.87 -5.44
CA MET A 387 11.80 -24.12 -4.93
C MET A 387 11.29 -24.50 -3.55
N MET A 388 11.19 -23.56 -2.60
CA MET A 388 10.87 -23.95 -1.22
C MET A 388 9.42 -24.32 -1.01
N ARG A 389 8.48 -23.63 -1.67
CA ARG A 389 7.06 -24.01 -1.68
C ARG A 389 6.85 -25.45 -2.17
N PRO A 390 7.31 -25.85 -3.39
CA PRO A 390 7.12 -27.23 -3.84
C PRO A 390 7.94 -28.25 -3.04
N LEU A 391 9.11 -27.88 -2.50
CA LEU A 391 9.84 -28.77 -1.59
C LEU A 391 9.06 -29.02 -0.30
N GLY A 392 8.40 -28.01 0.26
CA GLY A 392 7.46 -28.19 1.37
C GLY A 392 6.32 -29.14 1.01
N THR A 393 5.69 -28.93 -0.15
CA THR A 393 4.65 -29.84 -0.69
C THR A 393 5.14 -31.28 -0.81
N MET A 394 6.33 -31.48 -1.38
CA MET A 394 6.93 -32.80 -1.57
C MET A 394 7.26 -33.47 -0.23
N CYS A 395 7.85 -32.73 0.71
CA CYS A 395 8.15 -33.24 2.05
C CYS A 395 6.87 -33.63 2.79
N GLY A 396 5.82 -32.80 2.76
CA GLY A 396 4.52 -33.11 3.34
C GLY A 396 3.89 -34.37 2.74
N ALA A 397 3.92 -34.49 1.41
CA ALA A 397 3.39 -35.65 0.69
C ALA A 397 4.18 -36.94 0.98
N ILE A 398 5.52 -36.88 1.04
CA ILE A 398 6.36 -38.03 1.42
C ILE A 398 6.08 -38.45 2.85
N LEU A 399 5.94 -37.50 3.79
CA LEU A 399 5.56 -37.80 5.17
C LEU A 399 4.19 -38.47 5.26
N LEU A 400 3.21 -38.02 4.47
CA LEU A 400 1.91 -38.69 4.35
C LEU A 400 2.03 -40.13 3.85
N ILE A 401 2.84 -40.38 2.80
CA ILE A 401 3.10 -41.74 2.29
C ILE A 401 3.72 -42.60 3.39
N CYS A 402 4.70 -42.08 4.13
CA CYS A 402 5.29 -42.79 5.25
C CYS A 402 4.25 -43.15 6.32
N VAL A 403 3.36 -42.22 6.68
CA VAL A 403 2.28 -42.50 7.63
C VAL A 403 1.35 -43.60 7.10
N GLN A 404 0.97 -43.55 5.82
CA GLN A 404 0.12 -44.57 5.20
C GLN A 404 0.77 -45.96 5.14
N LEU A 405 2.10 -46.04 4.97
CA LEU A 405 2.83 -47.32 4.86
C LEU A 405 3.11 -47.97 6.22
N PHE A 406 3.40 -47.17 7.26
CA PHE A 406 3.89 -47.68 8.55
C PHE A 406 2.85 -47.67 9.67
N VAL A 407 1.71 -47.01 9.49
CA VAL A 407 0.68 -46.87 10.53
C VAL A 407 -0.60 -47.59 10.11
N SER A 408 -1.13 -48.43 11.01
CA SER A 408 -2.43 -49.08 10.79
C SER A 408 -3.56 -48.06 10.66
N GLU A 409 -4.58 -48.35 9.84
CA GLU A 409 -5.73 -47.47 9.57
C GLU A 409 -6.39 -46.92 10.85
N LYS A 410 -6.48 -47.74 11.91
CA LYS A 410 -7.07 -47.33 13.20
C LYS A 410 -6.38 -46.12 13.86
N PHE A 411 -5.08 -45.95 13.65
CA PHE A 411 -4.28 -44.88 14.27
C PHE A 411 -3.85 -43.80 13.25
N SER A 412 -4.28 -43.89 11.99
CA SER A 412 -3.81 -43.00 10.93
C SER A 412 -4.19 -41.55 11.22
N ASN A 413 -5.46 -41.28 11.58
CA ASN A 413 -5.95 -39.92 11.87
C ASN A 413 -5.23 -39.26 13.05
N LEU A 414 -4.98 -40.02 14.12
CA LEU A 414 -4.25 -39.52 15.29
C LEU A 414 -2.79 -39.21 14.94
N THR A 415 -2.15 -40.06 14.14
CA THR A 415 -0.76 -39.88 13.73
C THR A 415 -0.62 -38.69 12.77
N ILE A 416 -1.51 -38.57 11.80
CA ILE A 416 -1.63 -37.40 10.91
C ILE A 416 -1.73 -36.11 11.73
N THR A 417 -2.66 -36.06 12.68
CA THR A 417 -2.88 -34.87 13.51
C THR A 417 -1.66 -34.56 14.39
N SER A 418 -0.95 -35.57 14.88
CA SER A 418 0.27 -35.41 15.69
C SER A 418 1.46 -34.87 14.88
N VAL A 419 1.61 -35.34 13.63
CA VAL A 419 2.62 -34.80 12.69
C VAL A 419 2.29 -33.35 12.36
N MET A 420 1.03 -33.05 12.03
CA MET A 420 0.56 -31.69 11.77
C MET A 420 0.82 -30.74 12.94
N LEU A 421 0.52 -31.17 14.17
CA LEU A 421 0.82 -30.41 15.39
C LEU A 421 2.33 -30.12 15.51
N SER A 422 3.17 -31.12 15.27
CA SER A 422 4.63 -30.99 15.36
C SER A 422 5.17 -29.98 14.34
N LEU A 423 4.69 -30.03 13.09
CA LEU A 423 5.08 -29.08 12.04
C LEU A 423 4.72 -27.64 12.42
N MET A 424 3.52 -27.41 12.99
CA MET A 424 3.07 -26.07 13.38
C MET A 424 3.75 -25.52 14.63
N VAL A 425 4.11 -26.38 15.59
CA VAL A 425 4.92 -25.95 16.75
C VAL A 425 6.30 -25.49 16.30
N ILE A 426 6.94 -26.25 15.40
CA ILE A 426 8.24 -25.87 14.83
C ILE A 426 8.13 -24.55 14.05
N ASP A 427 7.11 -24.41 13.19
CA ASP A 427 6.85 -23.16 12.45
C ASP A 427 6.69 -21.97 13.40
N LEU A 428 5.87 -22.11 14.45
CA LEU A 428 5.65 -21.05 15.44
C LEU A 428 6.95 -20.55 16.07
N VAL A 429 7.82 -21.47 16.49
CA VAL A 429 9.11 -21.13 17.11
C VAL A 429 9.99 -20.37 16.13
N ILE A 430 10.04 -20.80 14.86
CA ILE A 430 10.84 -20.15 13.83
C ILE A 430 10.29 -18.75 13.52
N VAL A 431 8.98 -18.59 13.34
CA VAL A 431 8.35 -17.27 13.09
C VAL A 431 8.63 -16.30 14.24
N ILE A 432 8.46 -16.72 15.49
CA ILE A 432 8.74 -15.87 16.67
C ILE A 432 10.21 -15.46 16.72
N SER A 433 11.14 -16.40 16.46
CA SER A 433 12.57 -16.11 16.44
C SER A 433 12.95 -15.08 15.34
N SER A 434 12.21 -15.10 14.23
CA SER A 434 12.47 -14.26 13.06
C SER A 434 12.18 -12.78 13.32
N HIS A 435 11.34 -12.45 14.29
CA HIS A 435 10.98 -11.08 14.63
C HIS A 435 12.19 -10.23 15.06
N LYS A 436 13.06 -10.79 15.91
CA LYS A 436 14.30 -10.11 16.35
C LYS A 436 15.30 -9.98 15.21
N ILE A 437 15.42 -11.01 14.38
CA ILE A 437 16.36 -11.05 13.26
C ILE A 437 15.94 -10.04 12.18
N TYR A 438 14.65 -9.94 11.87
CA TYR A 438 14.08 -8.97 10.94
C TYR A 438 14.45 -7.54 11.35
N THR A 439 14.17 -7.18 12.61
CA THR A 439 14.51 -5.85 13.16
C THR A 439 16.01 -5.58 13.12
N LYS A 440 16.83 -6.55 13.55
CA LYS A 440 18.29 -6.41 13.55
C LYS A 440 18.85 -6.20 12.13
N ASN A 441 18.35 -6.94 11.15
CA ASN A 441 18.78 -6.83 9.75
C ASN A 441 18.41 -5.46 9.16
N SER A 442 17.19 -4.97 9.40
CA SER A 442 16.78 -3.64 8.93
C SER A 442 17.58 -2.52 9.60
N ILE A 443 17.94 -2.65 10.88
CA ILE A 443 18.83 -1.71 11.57
C ILE A 443 20.24 -1.74 10.98
N SER A 444 20.81 -2.94 10.77
CA SER A 444 22.16 -3.05 10.20
C SER A 444 22.25 -2.49 8.78
N ALA A 445 21.21 -2.69 7.97
CA ALA A 445 21.14 -2.15 6.62
C ALA A 445 21.06 -0.60 6.65
N LEU A 446 20.17 -0.04 7.46
CA LEU A 446 20.06 1.41 7.67
C LEU A 446 21.38 2.07 8.11
N LEU A 447 22.13 1.40 9.00
CA LEU A 447 23.40 1.87 9.52
C LEU A 447 24.60 1.62 8.59
N SER A 448 24.42 0.84 7.53
CA SER A 448 25.50 0.57 6.58
C SER A 448 25.71 1.78 5.66
N ASN A 449 26.96 2.19 5.49
CA ASN A 449 27.34 3.27 4.58
C ASN A 449 27.51 2.81 3.13
N ASP A 450 27.53 1.50 2.89
CA ASP A 450 27.67 0.90 1.57
C ASP A 450 26.36 0.92 0.77
N GLU A 451 25.22 1.16 1.44
CA GLU A 451 23.91 1.17 0.79
C GLU A 451 23.58 2.53 0.19
N GLU A 452 22.90 2.50 -0.97
CA GLU A 452 22.37 3.70 -1.59
C GLU A 452 21.37 4.38 -0.65
N ILE A 453 21.31 5.71 -0.69
CA ILE A 453 20.42 6.54 0.16
C ILE A 453 18.96 6.05 0.06
N ASP A 454 18.58 5.66 -1.16
CA ASP A 454 17.28 5.18 -1.52
C ASP A 454 16.93 3.82 -0.88
N GLU A 455 17.91 2.93 -0.67
CA GLU A 455 17.72 1.69 0.08
C GLU A 455 17.60 1.98 1.58
N ARG A 456 18.48 2.85 2.10
CA ARG A 456 18.43 3.30 3.51
C ARG A 456 17.08 3.92 3.86
N ILE A 457 16.47 4.68 2.95
CA ILE A 457 15.11 5.21 3.11
C ILE A 457 14.04 4.11 3.19
N LYS A 458 14.15 3.03 2.40
CA LYS A 458 13.24 1.86 2.52
C LYS A 458 13.33 1.25 3.92
N PHE A 459 14.54 1.14 4.49
CA PHE A 459 14.72 0.64 5.85
C PHE A 459 14.16 1.56 6.93
N VAL A 460 14.22 2.89 6.75
CA VAL A 460 13.48 3.82 7.64
C VAL A 460 11.98 3.55 7.57
N GLU A 461 11.42 3.32 6.38
CA GLU A 461 10.00 3.01 6.23
C GLU A 461 9.59 1.69 6.90
N ILE A 462 10.42 0.65 6.79
CA ILE A 462 10.23 -0.64 7.48
C ILE A 462 10.25 -0.43 8.98
N LEU A 463 11.29 0.21 9.51
CA LEU A 463 11.44 0.47 10.94
C LEU A 463 10.38 1.44 11.50
N THR A 464 9.65 2.16 10.65
CA THR A 464 8.51 2.98 11.08
C THR A 464 7.24 2.14 11.31
N GLN A 465 7.22 0.89 10.83
CA GLN A 465 6.10 -0.03 11.02
C GLN A 465 6.04 -0.53 12.47
N LYS A 466 4.88 -1.04 12.88
CA LYS A 466 4.72 -1.67 14.20
C LYS A 466 5.48 -3.00 14.28
N GLY A 467 5.81 -3.39 15.51
CA GLY A 467 6.48 -4.65 15.83
C GLY A 467 7.94 -4.47 16.22
N HIS A 468 8.65 -3.51 15.63
CA HIS A 468 10.06 -3.30 15.93
C HIS A 468 10.30 -2.71 17.34
N SER A 469 11.40 -3.15 17.98
CA SER A 469 11.89 -2.59 19.25
C SER A 469 13.13 -1.72 19.02
N ASP A 470 13.42 -0.83 19.97
CA ASP A 470 14.68 -0.06 20.04
C ASP A 470 14.99 0.88 18.86
N ILE A 471 14.00 1.13 18.00
CA ILE A 471 14.12 1.97 16.79
C ILE A 471 14.50 3.41 17.12
N ALA A 472 13.92 3.93 18.20
CA ALA A 472 14.05 5.31 18.62
C ALA A 472 15.52 5.75 18.75
N GLN A 473 16.33 4.96 19.46
CA GLN A 473 17.75 5.24 19.65
C GLN A 473 18.54 5.17 18.34
N VAL A 474 18.18 4.24 17.45
CA VAL A 474 18.80 4.11 16.12
C VAL A 474 18.50 5.35 15.27
N PHE A 475 17.24 5.81 15.25
CA PHE A 475 16.86 7.03 14.54
C PHE A 475 17.56 8.26 15.10
N LEU A 476 17.67 8.40 16.43
CA LEU A 476 18.44 9.47 17.04
C LEU A 476 19.91 9.45 16.62
N LYS A 477 20.55 8.27 16.66
CA LYS A 477 21.94 8.11 16.21
C LYS A 477 22.13 8.56 14.76
N CYS A 478 21.25 8.11 13.86
CA CYS A 478 21.29 8.48 12.45
C CYS A 478 21.05 9.98 12.20
N LEU A 479 20.23 10.63 13.03
CA LEU A 479 20.03 12.08 12.98
C LEU A 479 21.28 12.85 13.41
N THR A 480 21.91 12.45 14.52
CA THR A 480 23.08 13.12 15.09
C THR A 480 24.35 12.97 14.26
N ASP A 481 24.45 11.88 13.48
CA ASP A 481 25.58 11.57 12.64
C ASP A 481 25.69 12.57 11.46
N SER A 482 26.81 13.30 11.41
CA SER A 482 27.08 14.34 10.41
C SER A 482 27.20 13.81 8.98
N ASP A 483 27.63 12.55 8.83
CA ASP A 483 27.93 11.96 7.52
C ASP A 483 26.66 11.56 6.77
N ASN A 484 25.54 11.44 7.49
CA ASN A 484 24.27 11.06 6.89
C ASN A 484 23.68 12.17 5.99
N PRO A 485 23.21 11.81 4.79
CA PRO A 485 22.73 12.77 3.81
C PRO A 485 21.43 13.44 4.29
N PRO A 486 21.18 14.69 3.86
CA PRO A 486 20.01 15.43 4.29
C PRO A 486 18.66 14.75 4.08
N LEU A 487 18.51 14.10 2.94
CA LEU A 487 17.28 13.39 2.56
C LEU A 487 16.93 12.30 3.57
N LEU A 488 17.93 11.54 4.04
CA LEU A 488 17.75 10.48 5.03
C LEU A 488 17.31 11.08 6.37
N LYS A 489 17.94 12.17 6.82
CA LYS A 489 17.58 12.86 8.07
C LYS A 489 16.14 13.39 8.04
N ILE A 490 15.70 13.98 6.92
CA ILE A 490 14.31 14.42 6.73
C ILE A 490 13.35 13.24 6.85
N LYS A 491 13.66 12.11 6.20
CA LYS A 491 12.83 10.91 6.28
C LYS A 491 12.73 10.37 7.72
N ILE A 492 13.84 10.38 8.46
CA ILE A 492 13.87 9.95 9.86
C ILE A 492 13.05 10.90 10.75
N LEU A 493 13.11 12.22 10.53
CA LEU A 493 12.26 13.18 11.23
C LEU A 493 10.77 12.86 11.00
N HIS A 494 10.36 12.62 9.76
CA HIS A 494 8.99 12.21 9.45
C HIS A 494 8.62 10.85 10.08
N ALA A 495 9.56 9.90 10.13
CA ALA A 495 9.37 8.63 10.82
C ALA A 495 9.12 8.83 12.32
N ILE A 496 9.92 9.68 12.99
CA ILE A 496 9.76 10.06 14.40
C ILE A 496 8.38 10.67 14.67
N ALA A 497 7.93 11.58 13.81
CA ALA A 497 6.58 12.15 13.91
C ALA A 497 5.49 11.07 13.81
N LYS A 498 5.68 10.08 12.93
CA LYS A 498 4.70 9.00 12.69
C LYS A 498 4.65 8.00 13.85
N ILE A 499 5.79 7.61 14.41
CA ILE A 499 5.86 6.72 15.59
C ILE A 499 5.52 7.44 16.89
N LYS A 500 5.40 8.78 16.87
CA LYS A 500 5.12 9.64 18.04
C LYS A 500 6.15 9.47 19.15
N TYR A 501 7.43 9.45 18.79
CA TYR A 501 8.51 9.32 19.76
C TYR A 501 8.89 10.70 20.31
N PHE A 502 8.32 11.05 21.48
CA PHE A 502 8.45 12.38 22.06
C PHE A 502 9.82 12.67 22.66
N ASP A 503 10.57 11.65 23.09
CA ASP A 503 11.89 11.85 23.70
C ASP A 503 12.93 12.36 22.69
N ALA A 504 12.64 12.33 21.39
CA ALA A 504 13.46 12.94 20.34
C ALA A 504 13.31 14.46 20.21
N ILE A 505 12.46 15.10 21.02
CA ILE A 505 12.28 16.56 20.96
C ILE A 505 13.59 17.35 21.09
N PRO A 506 14.53 17.04 21.99
CA PRO A 506 15.81 17.75 22.09
C PRO A 506 16.60 17.76 20.77
N GLU A 507 16.66 16.62 20.09
CA GLU A 507 17.34 16.47 18.81
C GLU A 507 16.57 17.17 17.69
N VAL A 508 15.24 17.07 17.67
CA VAL A 508 14.39 17.80 16.71
C VAL A 508 14.58 19.32 16.83
N ILE A 509 14.72 19.84 18.05
CA ILE A 509 14.98 21.27 18.31
C ILE A 509 16.32 21.70 17.68
N ALA A 510 17.36 20.85 17.70
CA ALA A 510 18.64 21.18 17.09
C ALA A 510 18.53 21.42 15.57
N PHE A 511 17.62 20.72 14.89
CA PHE A 511 17.37 20.89 13.45
C PHE A 511 16.64 22.20 13.10
N LEU A 512 16.04 22.90 14.07
CA LEU A 512 15.43 24.22 13.83
C LEU A 512 16.46 25.28 13.40
N SER A 513 17.73 25.12 13.79
CA SER A 513 18.82 26.04 13.41
C SER A 513 19.65 25.53 12.22
N HIS A 514 19.20 24.50 11.50
CA HIS A 514 19.98 23.88 10.44
C HIS A 514 20.11 24.80 9.19
N PRO A 515 21.26 24.86 8.49
CA PRO A 515 21.45 25.74 7.33
C PRO A 515 20.47 25.49 6.18
N GLN A 516 20.07 24.24 5.96
CA GLN A 516 19.11 23.86 4.90
C GLN A 516 17.66 24.08 5.30
N LYS A 517 16.89 24.74 4.43
CA LYS A 517 15.48 25.10 4.62
C LYS A 517 14.60 23.86 4.87
N GLU A 518 14.85 22.80 4.11
CA GLU A 518 14.05 21.57 4.11
C GLU A 518 14.13 20.84 5.45
N MET A 519 15.29 20.88 6.12
CA MET A 519 15.45 20.32 7.46
C MET A 519 14.73 21.12 8.52
N ARG A 520 14.83 22.46 8.46
CA ARG A 520 14.10 23.34 9.39
C ARG A 520 12.60 23.12 9.25
N LEU A 521 12.11 22.98 8.02
CA LEU A 521 10.72 22.64 7.73
C LEU A 521 10.31 21.26 8.28
N ALA A 522 11.12 20.23 8.07
CA ALA A 522 10.85 18.90 8.59
C ALA A 522 10.77 18.91 10.14
N ALA A 523 11.68 19.61 10.81
CA ALA A 523 11.66 19.77 12.27
C ALA A 523 10.40 20.50 12.75
N ILE A 524 10.00 21.59 12.08
CA ILE A 524 8.75 22.30 12.34
C ILE A 524 7.53 21.38 12.18
N GLU A 525 7.51 20.56 11.13
CA GLU A 525 6.42 19.60 10.91
C GLU A 525 6.32 18.53 11.99
N VAL A 526 7.46 18.06 12.51
CA VAL A 526 7.51 17.14 13.65
C VAL A 526 6.89 17.80 14.88
N ILE A 527 7.33 19.01 15.23
CA ILE A 527 6.81 19.77 16.38
C ILE A 527 5.31 20.04 16.21
N ARG A 528 4.87 20.44 15.01
CA ARG A 528 3.46 20.65 14.68
C ARG A 528 2.62 19.38 14.78
N ASN A 529 3.16 18.22 14.41
CA ASN A 529 2.44 16.95 14.56
C ASN A 529 2.31 16.53 16.03
N PHE A 530 3.31 16.84 16.86
CA PHE A 530 3.23 16.65 18.31
C PHE A 530 2.23 17.60 18.97
N GLN A 531 1.97 18.74 18.35
CA GLN A 531 1.06 19.79 18.79
C GLN A 531 -0.42 19.37 18.95
N LYS A 532 -0.83 18.23 18.38
CA LYS A 532 -2.20 17.73 18.51
C LYS A 532 -2.55 17.12 19.89
N LEU A 533 -1.61 17.01 20.84
CA LEU A 533 -1.79 16.18 22.04
C LEU A 533 -1.05 16.72 23.28
N GLU A 534 -1.77 16.69 24.42
CA GLU A 534 -1.46 16.30 25.83
C GLU A 534 0.00 16.19 26.35
N TYR A 535 1.02 16.06 25.51
CA TYR A 535 2.42 15.95 25.93
C TYR A 535 2.94 17.24 26.57
N PHE A 536 2.61 18.40 25.99
CA PHE A 536 3.04 19.70 26.50
C PHE A 536 2.33 20.11 27.79
N ASP A 537 1.17 19.51 28.08
CA ASP A 537 0.49 19.68 29.37
C ASP A 537 1.26 18.96 30.50
N LYS A 538 2.08 17.95 30.16
CA LYS A 538 2.89 17.18 31.12
C LYS A 538 4.37 17.56 31.15
N ASN A 539 4.87 18.27 30.13
CA ASN A 539 6.30 18.59 29.96
C ASN A 539 6.55 20.09 29.75
N GLU A 540 6.39 20.84 30.84
CA GLU A 540 6.48 22.31 30.85
C GLU A 540 7.87 22.83 30.44
N PHE A 541 8.95 22.16 30.87
CA PHE A 541 10.32 22.54 30.47
C PHE A 541 10.55 22.42 28.96
N SER A 542 10.08 21.34 28.32
CA SER A 542 10.19 21.16 26.88
C SER A 542 9.38 22.23 26.13
N LYS A 543 8.20 22.59 26.67
CA LYS A 543 7.36 23.65 26.12
C LYS A 543 8.10 25.00 26.11
N ILE A 544 8.70 25.39 27.23
CA ILE A 544 9.49 26.63 27.36
C ILE A 544 10.67 26.62 26.38
N LYS A 545 11.44 25.52 26.32
CA LYS A 545 12.61 25.43 25.43
C LYS A 545 12.22 25.52 23.95
N ILE A 546 11.13 24.86 23.54
CA ILE A 546 10.62 24.96 22.17
C ILE A 546 10.16 26.39 21.89
N PHE A 547 9.42 27.01 22.81
CA PHE A 547 8.97 28.39 22.67
C PHE A 547 10.15 29.36 22.44
N GLU A 548 11.16 29.34 23.30
CA GLU A 548 12.35 30.20 23.18
C GLU A 548 13.14 29.94 21.89
N THR A 549 13.27 28.67 21.50
CA THR A 549 13.96 28.32 20.25
C THR A 549 13.19 28.80 19.03
N LEU A 550 11.87 28.60 19.00
CA LEU A 550 11.01 29.08 17.92
C LEU A 550 10.96 30.61 17.86
N LYS A 551 10.90 31.30 19.02
CA LYS A 551 10.97 32.76 19.10
C LYS A 551 12.27 33.29 18.49
N SER A 552 13.42 32.75 18.88
CA SER A 552 14.72 33.17 18.33
C SER A 552 14.87 32.84 16.85
N MET A 553 14.35 31.68 16.42
CA MET A 553 14.34 31.26 15.01
C MET A 553 13.49 32.19 14.15
N PHE A 554 12.31 32.60 14.63
CA PHE A 554 11.40 33.49 13.91
C PHE A 554 12.09 34.80 13.48
N TRP A 555 12.86 35.42 14.38
CA TRP A 555 13.55 36.68 14.09
C TRP A 555 14.76 36.52 13.16
N ARG A 556 15.38 35.33 13.11
CA ARG A 556 16.54 35.06 12.25
C ARG A 556 16.16 34.50 10.88
N GLU A 557 14.95 33.97 10.74
CA GLU A 557 14.50 33.29 9.54
C GLU A 557 14.06 34.28 8.45
N GLY A 558 14.75 34.25 7.31
CA GLY A 558 14.38 35.08 6.16
C GLY A 558 13.17 34.58 5.38
N THR A 559 12.81 33.29 5.51
CA THR A 559 11.69 32.71 4.76
C THR A 559 10.35 33.00 5.45
N GLU A 560 9.49 33.77 4.80
CA GLU A 560 8.12 34.06 5.28
C GLU A 560 7.33 32.77 5.60
N GLU A 561 7.37 31.75 4.73
CA GLU A 561 6.68 30.46 4.93
C GLU A 561 7.00 29.81 6.29
N ILE A 562 8.28 29.85 6.69
CA ILE A 562 8.74 29.25 7.94
C ILE A 562 8.26 30.10 9.12
N ARG A 563 8.37 31.44 9.04
CA ARG A 563 7.87 32.36 10.07
C ARG A 563 6.38 32.17 10.34
N LEU A 564 5.57 31.99 9.30
CA LEU A 564 4.14 31.71 9.43
C LEU A 564 3.87 30.38 10.15
N LYS A 565 4.58 29.30 9.79
CA LYS A 565 4.46 27.99 10.46
C LYS A 565 4.91 28.06 11.93
N ILE A 566 5.95 28.84 12.24
CA ILE A 566 6.40 29.06 13.62
C ILE A 566 5.30 29.76 14.44
N LEU A 567 4.66 30.78 13.87
CA LEU A 567 3.62 31.54 14.54
C LEU A 567 2.37 30.70 14.82
N ASP A 568 1.95 29.87 13.86
CA ASP A 568 0.93 28.83 14.05
C ASP A 568 1.32 27.85 15.16
N ILE A 569 2.63 27.56 15.31
CA ILE A 569 3.09 26.69 16.38
C ILE A 569 2.95 27.36 17.76
N ILE A 570 3.52 28.55 17.89
CA ILE A 570 3.57 29.34 19.13
C ILE A 570 2.15 29.66 19.61
N SER A 571 1.25 30.08 18.73
CA SER A 571 -0.11 30.47 19.12
C SER A 571 -0.90 29.34 19.78
N LYS A 572 -0.72 28.09 19.32
CA LYS A 572 -1.36 26.92 19.94
C LYS A 572 -0.61 26.36 21.14
N LEU A 573 0.69 26.65 21.30
CA LEU A 573 1.37 26.36 22.58
C LEU A 573 0.70 27.15 23.72
N GLY A 574 0.29 28.39 23.43
CA GLY A 574 -0.45 29.24 24.36
C GLY A 574 0.37 29.64 25.59
N GLY A 575 -0.31 30.24 26.56
CA GLY A 575 0.31 30.78 27.78
C GLY A 575 0.82 32.21 27.64
N GLN A 576 1.29 32.77 28.75
CA GLN A 576 1.60 34.21 28.86
C GLN A 576 2.71 34.65 27.89
N ASP A 577 3.76 33.84 27.71
CA ASP A 577 4.88 34.19 26.82
C ASP A 577 4.48 34.18 25.35
N SER A 578 3.59 33.27 24.95
CA SER A 578 3.00 33.27 23.60
C SER A 578 2.20 34.53 23.33
N ILE A 579 1.42 34.99 24.32
CA ILE A 579 0.67 36.26 24.21
C ILE A 579 1.64 37.43 24.08
N LYS A 580 2.64 37.54 24.97
CA LYS A 580 3.66 38.61 24.92
C LYS A 580 4.36 38.66 23.57
N PHE A 581 4.72 37.51 23.02
CA PHE A 581 5.39 37.43 21.73
C PHE A 581 4.48 37.80 20.55
N ILE A 582 3.21 37.37 20.57
CA ILE A 582 2.26 37.80 19.54
C ILE A 582 2.04 39.32 19.60
N LEU A 583 1.90 39.91 20.80
CA LEU A 583 1.81 41.37 20.97
C LEU A 583 3.06 42.10 20.44
N GLU A 584 4.25 41.55 20.68
CA GLU A 584 5.52 42.04 20.12
C GLU A 584 5.51 42.03 18.58
N ILE A 585 4.98 40.98 17.96
CA ILE A 585 4.83 40.88 16.50
C ILE A 585 3.80 41.90 15.98
N LEU A 586 2.67 42.06 16.66
CA LEU A 586 1.62 43.01 16.26
C LEU A 586 2.11 44.45 16.18
N GLN A 587 3.11 44.81 16.99
CA GLN A 587 3.71 46.15 17.02
C GLN A 587 4.81 46.37 15.98
N ASN A 588 5.58 45.33 15.64
CA ASN A 588 6.85 45.47 14.91
C ASN A 588 6.82 44.94 13.47
N GLU A 589 5.95 43.97 13.15
CA GLU A 589 5.90 43.33 11.83
C GLU A 589 4.81 43.91 10.92
N LYS A 590 4.90 43.60 9.62
CA LYS A 590 3.93 44.06 8.60
C LYS A 590 3.57 42.92 7.63
N GLY A 591 2.53 43.13 6.82
CA GLY A 591 2.16 42.24 5.73
C GLY A 591 1.66 40.87 6.18
N ALA A 592 2.13 39.79 5.55
CA ALA A 592 1.62 38.44 5.78
C ALA A 592 1.90 37.93 7.21
N VAL A 593 3.04 38.29 7.78
CA VAL A 593 3.41 37.91 9.15
C VAL A 593 2.48 38.57 10.17
N LEU A 594 2.20 39.86 10.00
CA LEU A 594 1.23 40.58 10.82
C LEU A 594 -0.17 39.99 10.69
N ALA A 595 -0.59 39.65 9.46
CA ALA A 595 -1.89 39.01 9.22
C ALA A 595 -2.00 37.66 9.94
N GLU A 596 -0.97 36.81 9.88
CA GLU A 596 -0.97 35.54 10.59
C GLU A 596 -0.93 35.72 12.12
N ALA A 597 -0.31 36.78 12.63
CA ALA A 597 -0.35 37.13 14.06
C ALA A 597 -1.78 37.47 14.49
N VAL A 598 -2.47 38.31 13.72
CA VAL A 598 -3.89 38.64 13.94
C VAL A 598 -4.76 37.38 13.85
N ARG A 599 -4.52 36.50 12.87
CA ARG A 599 -5.26 35.23 12.69
C ARG A 599 -5.01 34.28 13.86
N SER A 600 -3.79 34.23 14.37
CA SER A 600 -3.38 33.40 15.50
C SER A 600 -4.13 33.74 16.79
N LEU A 601 -4.62 34.97 16.93
CA LEU A 601 -5.44 35.38 18.07
C LEU A 601 -6.75 34.58 18.22
N ARG A 602 -7.20 33.88 17.16
CA ARG A 602 -8.33 32.94 17.21
C ARG A 602 -8.15 31.79 18.22
N HIS A 603 -6.92 31.53 18.67
CA HIS A 603 -6.62 30.48 19.64
C HIS A 603 -6.85 30.95 21.09
N PHE A 604 -7.08 32.24 21.30
CA PHE A 604 -7.27 32.86 22.61
C PHE A 604 -8.71 33.37 22.72
N HIS A 605 -9.42 32.95 23.78
CA HIS A 605 -10.86 33.21 23.96
C HIS A 605 -11.13 34.39 24.91
N ASP A 606 -10.21 35.36 24.94
CA ASP A 606 -10.29 36.54 25.81
C ASP A 606 -11.01 37.68 25.07
N ILE A 607 -12.09 38.19 25.67
CA ILE A 607 -12.92 39.26 25.09
C ILE A 607 -12.15 40.57 24.95
N SER A 608 -11.11 40.80 25.76
CA SER A 608 -10.26 42.00 25.67
C SER A 608 -9.49 42.08 24.34
N LEU A 609 -9.34 40.95 23.62
CA LEU A 609 -8.76 40.94 22.28
C LEU A 609 -9.64 41.66 21.26
N CYS A 610 -10.94 41.80 21.51
CA CYS A 610 -11.86 42.42 20.55
C CYS A 610 -11.49 43.88 20.28
N GLU A 611 -11.09 44.64 21.30
CA GLU A 611 -10.67 46.04 21.14
C GLU A 611 -9.48 46.17 20.18
N ILE A 612 -8.53 45.23 20.26
CA ILE A 612 -7.36 45.19 19.37
C ILE A 612 -7.76 44.74 17.95
N LEU A 613 -8.67 43.77 17.84
CA LEU A 613 -9.07 43.17 16.57
C LEU A 613 -9.98 44.05 15.72
N GLU A 614 -10.77 44.94 16.34
CA GLU A 614 -11.70 45.84 15.65
C GLU A 614 -10.99 46.80 14.69
N ASP A 615 -9.83 47.35 15.09
CA ASP A 615 -9.05 48.28 14.27
C ASP A 615 -8.62 47.66 12.93
N TYR A 616 -8.34 46.35 12.93
CA TYR A 616 -7.92 45.63 11.72
C TYR A 616 -9.06 45.35 10.73
N LEU A 617 -10.34 45.51 11.12
CA LEU A 617 -11.47 45.36 10.19
C LEU A 617 -11.51 46.46 9.12
N SER A 618 -10.89 47.61 9.38
CA SER A 618 -10.83 48.76 8.48
C SER A 618 -9.45 48.95 7.83
N SER A 619 -8.58 47.94 7.91
CA SER A 619 -7.23 47.97 7.36
C SER A 619 -7.20 48.03 5.82
N GLU A 620 -6.21 48.74 5.27
CA GLU A 620 -5.92 48.74 3.83
C GLU A 620 -5.27 47.43 3.32
N ASP A 621 -4.76 46.59 4.23
CA ASP A 621 -4.31 45.23 3.89
C ASP A 621 -5.47 44.22 4.02
N PRO A 622 -5.93 43.61 2.90
CA PRO A 622 -7.04 42.66 2.92
C PRO A 622 -6.74 41.39 3.71
N ARG A 623 -5.46 41.02 3.90
CA ARG A 623 -5.07 39.88 4.74
C ARG A 623 -5.36 40.15 6.21
N LEU A 624 -5.21 41.39 6.65
CA LEU A 624 -5.55 41.81 8.02
C LEU A 624 -7.06 41.82 8.24
N VAL A 625 -7.82 42.34 7.27
CA VAL A 625 -9.30 42.32 7.32
C VAL A 625 -9.80 40.87 7.43
N LEU A 626 -9.28 39.97 6.59
CA LEU A 626 -9.58 38.53 6.65
C LEU A 626 -9.27 37.95 8.04
N SER A 627 -8.07 38.20 8.54
CA SER A 627 -7.60 37.63 9.79
C SER A 627 -8.39 38.15 10.99
N ALA A 628 -8.76 39.44 10.98
CA ALA A 628 -9.62 40.06 11.98
C ALA A 628 -11.03 39.46 11.97
N ILE A 629 -11.62 39.27 10.79
CA ILE A 629 -12.93 38.60 10.65
C ILE A 629 -12.89 37.19 11.26
N ILE A 630 -11.85 36.41 10.93
CA ILE A 630 -11.71 35.04 11.43
C ILE A 630 -11.53 35.01 12.94
N SER A 631 -10.64 35.85 13.48
CA SER A 631 -10.36 35.89 14.92
C SER A 631 -11.52 36.46 15.74
N LEU A 632 -12.29 37.43 15.22
CA LEU A 632 -13.48 37.97 15.89
C LEU A 632 -14.68 37.02 15.84
N SER A 633 -14.73 36.10 14.87
CA SER A 633 -15.87 35.20 14.67
C SER A 633 -16.16 34.27 15.86
N GLN A 634 -15.16 34.03 16.72
CA GLN A 634 -15.34 33.26 17.93
C GLN A 634 -16.21 33.98 18.99
N PHE A 635 -16.44 35.29 18.86
CA PHE A 635 -17.17 36.10 19.83
C PHE A 635 -18.58 36.45 19.33
N PRO A 636 -19.65 35.90 19.94
CA PRO A 636 -21.02 36.09 19.47
C PRO A 636 -21.46 37.56 19.35
N LYS A 637 -20.99 38.45 20.24
CA LYS A 637 -21.29 39.90 20.23
C LYS A 637 -20.94 40.57 18.89
N TYR A 638 -19.93 40.07 18.20
CA TYR A 638 -19.40 40.67 16.97
C TYR A 638 -20.02 40.12 15.69
N LYS A 639 -20.92 39.13 15.78
CA LYS A 639 -21.53 38.49 14.61
C LYS A 639 -22.18 39.49 13.65
N SER A 640 -22.90 40.49 14.17
CA SER A 640 -23.54 41.52 13.34
C SER A 640 -22.51 42.42 12.63
N LEU A 641 -21.47 42.84 13.35
CA LEU A 641 -20.39 43.66 12.79
C LEU A 641 -19.65 42.90 11.68
N ILE A 642 -19.27 41.65 11.94
CA ILE A 642 -18.60 40.77 10.97
C ILE A 642 -19.45 40.60 9.72
N LYS A 643 -20.75 40.31 9.86
CA LYS A 643 -21.65 40.21 8.71
C LYS A 643 -21.68 41.50 7.88
N LYS A 644 -21.77 42.66 8.54
CA LYS A 644 -21.74 43.97 7.88
C LYS A 644 -20.42 44.18 7.13
N THR A 645 -19.29 43.90 7.78
CA THR A 645 -17.95 44.03 7.17
C THR A 645 -17.79 43.10 5.97
N ILE A 646 -18.16 41.81 6.08
CA ILE A 646 -18.14 40.87 4.96
C ILE A 646 -18.96 41.40 3.78
N VAL A 647 -20.17 41.93 4.04
CA VAL A 647 -21.04 42.48 2.99
C VAL A 647 -20.40 43.68 2.29
N SER A 648 -19.76 44.60 3.02
CA SER A 648 -19.06 45.74 2.42
C SER A 648 -17.81 45.30 1.66
N THR A 649 -17.02 44.38 2.22
CA THR A 649 -15.76 43.93 1.62
C THR A 649 -15.99 43.11 0.35
N LEU A 650 -17.08 42.32 0.28
CA LEU A 650 -17.50 41.64 -0.96
C LEU A 650 -17.92 42.60 -2.08
N LYS A 651 -18.26 43.86 -1.75
CA LYS A 651 -18.64 44.91 -2.72
C LYS A 651 -17.49 45.86 -3.06
N SER A 652 -16.29 45.61 -2.54
CA SER A 652 -15.11 46.43 -2.82
C SER A 652 -14.75 46.39 -4.31
N ASP A 653 -14.32 47.53 -4.86
CA ASP A 653 -13.83 47.63 -6.23
C ASP A 653 -12.54 46.80 -6.44
N LYS A 654 -11.73 46.65 -5.39
CA LYS A 654 -10.50 45.84 -5.40
C LYS A 654 -10.79 44.33 -5.28
N GLU A 655 -10.30 43.55 -6.24
CA GLU A 655 -10.46 42.09 -6.34
C GLU A 655 -9.91 41.37 -5.11
N ILE A 656 -8.75 41.79 -4.61
CA ILE A 656 -8.06 41.15 -3.47
C ILE A 656 -8.93 41.21 -2.19
N PHE A 657 -9.69 42.29 -2.00
CA PHE A 657 -10.64 42.41 -0.89
C PHE A 657 -11.84 41.49 -1.08
N ARG A 658 -12.39 41.39 -2.30
CA ARG A 658 -13.48 40.44 -2.60
C ARG A 658 -13.05 38.99 -2.37
N ALA A 659 -11.84 38.62 -2.80
CA ALA A 659 -11.26 37.30 -2.57
C ALA A 659 -11.06 37.00 -1.08
N ALA A 660 -10.53 37.96 -0.31
CA ALA A 660 -10.35 37.85 1.13
C ALA A 660 -11.70 37.66 1.85
N ALA A 661 -12.72 38.45 1.52
CA ALA A 661 -14.05 38.31 2.12
C ALA A 661 -14.71 36.98 1.78
N ALA A 662 -14.57 36.51 0.53
CA ALA A 662 -15.04 35.18 0.12
C ALA A 662 -14.38 34.10 0.99
N TYR A 663 -13.04 34.10 1.09
CA TYR A 663 -12.29 33.15 1.90
C TYR A 663 -12.71 33.16 3.38
N ALA A 664 -12.90 34.36 3.94
CA ALA A 664 -13.33 34.55 5.32
C ALA A 664 -14.64 33.81 5.61
N ILE A 665 -15.64 33.94 4.73
CA ILE A 665 -16.95 33.28 4.85
C ILE A 665 -16.79 31.76 4.98
N GLY A 666 -15.94 31.16 4.14
CA GLY A 666 -15.66 29.74 4.17
C GLY A 666 -14.97 29.30 5.46
N GLU A 667 -13.99 30.07 5.94
CA GLU A 667 -13.24 29.81 7.17
C GLU A 667 -14.12 29.86 8.43
N ILE A 668 -14.99 30.87 8.54
CA ILE A 668 -15.90 31.03 9.69
C ILE A 668 -17.17 30.16 9.56
N ARG A 669 -17.37 29.53 8.41
CA ARG A 669 -18.52 28.66 8.08
C ARG A 669 -19.89 29.33 8.23
N GLU A 670 -20.00 30.61 7.84
CA GLU A 670 -21.27 31.34 7.87
C GLU A 670 -22.17 30.97 6.68
N ILE A 671 -23.09 30.04 6.93
CA ILE A 671 -23.97 29.43 5.91
C ILE A 671 -24.89 30.46 5.23
N ASP A 672 -25.26 31.54 5.92
CA ASP A 672 -26.15 32.58 5.41
C ASP A 672 -25.63 33.26 4.12
N PHE A 673 -24.33 33.18 3.85
CA PHE A 673 -23.72 33.76 2.66
C PHE A 673 -23.69 32.80 1.45
N LYS A 674 -24.15 31.56 1.59
CA LYS A 674 -24.04 30.53 0.55
C LYS A 674 -24.66 30.95 -0.79
N ASP A 675 -25.90 31.44 -0.78
CA ASP A 675 -26.59 31.88 -2.01
C ASP A 675 -25.96 33.17 -2.56
N LYS A 676 -25.46 34.03 -1.68
CA LYS A 676 -24.75 35.24 -2.09
C LYS A 676 -23.44 34.92 -2.78
N LEU A 677 -22.67 33.94 -2.30
CA LEU A 677 -21.46 33.44 -2.94
C LEU A 677 -21.76 32.81 -4.29
N LYS A 678 -22.85 32.03 -4.43
CA LYS A 678 -23.30 31.52 -5.74
C LYS A 678 -23.57 32.64 -6.73
N SER A 679 -24.38 33.63 -6.33
CA SER A 679 -24.67 34.79 -7.19
C SER A 679 -23.43 35.60 -7.54
N LEU A 680 -22.46 35.70 -6.62
CA LEU A 680 -21.21 36.40 -6.84
C LEU A 680 -20.32 35.64 -7.81
N PHE A 681 -20.25 34.31 -7.71
CA PHE A 681 -19.45 33.47 -8.61
C PHE A 681 -19.84 33.66 -10.08
N GLU A 682 -21.15 33.76 -10.38
CA GLU A 682 -21.64 33.89 -11.76
C GLU A 682 -21.31 35.25 -12.39
N ARG A 683 -21.27 36.32 -11.58
CA ARG A 683 -21.04 37.71 -12.07
C ARG A 683 -19.60 38.19 -11.91
N GLU A 684 -18.78 37.47 -11.14
CA GLU A 684 -17.39 37.84 -10.94
C GLU A 684 -16.60 37.60 -12.23
N GLU A 685 -15.65 38.47 -12.53
CA GLU A 685 -14.77 38.31 -13.69
C GLU A 685 -13.38 37.82 -13.28
N ASP A 686 -12.91 38.23 -12.10
CA ASP A 686 -11.59 37.85 -11.59
C ASP A 686 -11.53 36.37 -11.17
N GLU A 687 -10.59 35.63 -11.77
CA GLU A 687 -10.41 34.21 -11.52
C GLU A 687 -9.93 33.90 -10.09
N TRP A 688 -9.14 34.78 -9.47
CA TRP A 688 -8.67 34.57 -8.11
C TRP A 688 -9.81 34.72 -7.10
N VAL A 689 -10.70 35.68 -7.31
CA VAL A 689 -11.93 35.82 -6.53
C VAL A 689 -12.82 34.59 -6.71
N LYS A 690 -13.05 34.13 -7.96
CA LYS A 690 -13.81 32.89 -8.23
C LYS A 690 -13.22 31.67 -7.53
N ALA A 691 -11.90 31.51 -7.58
CA ALA A 691 -11.20 30.43 -6.93
C ALA A 691 -11.42 30.44 -5.41
N ASN A 692 -11.33 31.61 -4.77
CA ASN A 692 -11.61 31.75 -3.34
C ASN A 692 -13.09 31.50 -3.00
N ILE A 693 -14.02 31.91 -3.86
CA ILE A 693 -15.45 31.59 -3.70
C ILE A 693 -15.66 30.07 -3.77
N ALA A 694 -15.09 29.39 -4.75
CA ALA A 694 -15.21 27.93 -4.90
C ALA A 694 -14.60 27.18 -3.70
N VAL A 695 -13.42 27.58 -3.21
CA VAL A 695 -12.82 27.04 -1.98
C VAL A 695 -13.74 27.25 -0.78
N SER A 696 -14.36 28.42 -0.67
CA SER A 696 -15.25 28.77 0.44
C SER A 696 -16.56 27.98 0.39
N MET A 697 -17.10 27.75 -0.81
CA MET A 697 -18.25 26.88 -1.02
C MET A 697 -17.96 25.45 -0.57
N LEU A 698 -16.77 24.91 -0.88
CA LEU A 698 -16.36 23.59 -0.37
C LEU A 698 -16.27 23.55 1.16
N LYS A 699 -15.76 24.62 1.79
CA LYS A 699 -15.75 24.75 3.26
C LYS A 699 -17.16 24.80 3.86
N LEU A 700 -18.13 25.37 3.13
CA LEU A 700 -19.56 25.38 3.45
C LEU A 700 -20.32 24.11 3.03
N ARG A 701 -19.62 23.04 2.64
CA ARG A 701 -20.22 21.77 2.18
C ARG A 701 -21.09 21.93 0.92
N ASP A 702 -20.63 22.75 -0.03
CA ASP A 702 -21.20 22.87 -1.37
C ASP A 702 -20.13 22.60 -2.43
N ASP A 703 -20.30 21.52 -3.19
CA ASP A 703 -19.38 21.02 -4.20
C ASP A 703 -19.69 21.50 -5.62
N SER A 704 -20.71 22.34 -5.81
CA SER A 704 -21.14 22.80 -7.14
C SER A 704 -20.07 23.48 -7.97
N LYS A 705 -19.01 24.01 -7.34
CA LYS A 705 -17.88 24.69 -8.00
C LYS A 705 -16.56 23.91 -7.94
N ILE A 706 -16.58 22.63 -7.56
CA ILE A 706 -15.36 21.83 -7.46
C ILE A 706 -14.65 21.65 -8.82
N GLN A 707 -15.41 21.53 -9.92
CA GLN A 707 -14.86 21.38 -11.27
C GLN A 707 -14.03 22.60 -11.70
N TYR A 708 -14.43 23.81 -11.31
CA TYR A 708 -13.68 25.03 -11.61
C TYR A 708 -12.29 25.01 -10.96
N LEU A 709 -12.18 24.54 -9.71
CA LEU A 709 -10.89 24.38 -9.04
C LEU A 709 -10.02 23.31 -9.72
N MET A 710 -10.63 22.21 -10.18
CA MET A 710 -9.93 21.16 -10.91
C MET A 710 -9.30 21.71 -12.20
N GLU A 711 -10.01 22.53 -12.98
CA GLU A 711 -9.48 23.14 -14.21
C GLU A 711 -8.25 24.02 -13.94
N ILE A 712 -8.30 24.87 -12.90
CA ILE A 712 -7.17 25.73 -12.51
C ILE A 712 -5.94 24.92 -12.09
N LEU A 713 -6.14 23.85 -11.31
CA LEU A 713 -5.05 23.01 -10.80
C LEU A 713 -4.38 22.15 -11.87
N LYS A 714 -5.08 21.89 -12.98
CA LYS A 714 -4.56 21.08 -14.08
C LYS A 714 -3.39 21.77 -14.78
N ASP A 715 -3.34 23.09 -14.80
CA ASP A 715 -2.29 23.85 -15.48
C ASP A 715 -1.30 24.50 -14.51
N HIS A 716 -0.07 23.99 -14.46
CA HIS A 716 1.02 24.56 -13.68
C HIS A 716 1.39 26.01 -14.08
N LYS A 717 1.10 26.43 -15.32
CA LYS A 717 1.35 27.81 -15.78
C LYS A 717 0.30 28.78 -15.28
N HIS A 718 -0.81 28.28 -14.75
CA HIS A 718 -1.82 29.12 -14.16
C HIS A 718 -1.24 29.84 -12.95
N VAL A 719 -1.38 31.17 -12.95
CA VAL A 719 -0.80 32.10 -11.96
C VAL A 719 -1.15 31.74 -10.51
N PHE A 720 -2.26 31.02 -10.30
CA PHE A 720 -2.80 30.69 -8.98
C PHE A 720 -2.60 29.24 -8.54
N SER A 721 -2.10 28.36 -9.41
CA SER A 721 -2.04 26.91 -9.16
C SER A 721 -1.31 26.56 -7.86
N HIS A 722 -0.13 27.16 -7.62
CA HIS A 722 0.64 27.00 -6.38
C HIS A 722 -0.06 27.54 -5.13
N LYS A 723 -0.72 28.71 -5.23
CA LYS A 723 -1.47 29.32 -4.12
C LYS A 723 -2.70 28.49 -3.77
N LEU A 724 -3.37 27.93 -4.78
CA LEU A 724 -4.59 27.15 -4.61
C LEU A 724 -4.32 25.85 -3.84
N ILE A 725 -3.17 25.20 -4.04
CA ILE A 725 -2.75 24.00 -3.29
C ILE A 725 -2.75 24.28 -1.78
N TYR A 726 -2.27 25.46 -1.37
CA TYR A 726 -2.28 25.86 0.04
C TYR A 726 -3.72 26.00 0.56
N LEU A 727 -4.60 26.67 -0.18
CA LEU A 727 -6.01 26.83 0.21
C LEU A 727 -6.76 25.49 0.27
N ILE A 728 -6.44 24.56 -0.64
CA ILE A 728 -6.98 23.19 -0.67
C ILE A 728 -6.55 22.38 0.54
N ASN A 729 -5.39 22.66 1.14
CA ASN A 729 -5.00 22.00 2.38
C ASN A 729 -5.91 22.35 3.57
N GLU A 730 -6.62 23.50 3.51
CA GLU A 730 -7.52 24.00 4.55
C GLU A 730 -9.00 23.63 4.32
N ILE A 731 -9.37 23.00 3.20
CA ILE A 731 -10.76 22.56 2.98
C ILE A 731 -11.07 21.26 3.75
N PRO A 732 -12.35 20.90 3.91
CA PRO A 732 -12.71 19.62 4.53
C PRO A 732 -12.02 18.45 3.82
N LYS A 733 -11.37 17.57 4.61
CA LYS A 733 -10.53 16.44 4.13
C LYS A 733 -11.18 15.64 2.99
N ASP A 734 -12.47 15.49 3.12
CA ASP A 734 -13.40 14.90 2.20
C ASP A 734 -13.26 15.37 0.73
N TYR A 735 -13.41 16.67 0.50
CA TYR A 735 -13.26 17.28 -0.83
C TYR A 735 -11.80 17.40 -1.23
N ARG A 736 -10.90 17.51 -0.24
CA ARG A 736 -9.46 17.48 -0.48
C ARG A 736 -9.04 16.15 -1.10
N ILE A 737 -9.55 15.02 -0.61
CA ILE A 737 -9.25 13.70 -1.20
C ILE A 737 -9.71 13.67 -2.66
N GLU A 738 -10.89 14.21 -2.97
CA GLU A 738 -11.42 14.29 -4.33
C GLU A 738 -10.53 15.12 -5.28
N LEU A 739 -10.13 16.31 -4.83
CA LEU A 739 -9.20 17.18 -5.56
C LEU A 739 -7.82 16.53 -5.70
N ASP A 740 -7.29 15.92 -4.64
CA ASP A 740 -6.02 15.17 -4.67
C ASP A 740 -6.09 14.02 -5.70
N LYS A 741 -7.25 13.36 -5.90
CA LYS A 741 -7.41 12.36 -6.98
C LYS A 741 -7.21 12.97 -8.36
N PHE A 742 -7.89 14.10 -8.58
CA PHE A 742 -7.86 14.79 -9.87
C PHE A 742 -6.46 15.31 -10.17
N ILE A 743 -5.85 16.00 -9.21
CA ILE A 743 -4.48 16.52 -9.27
C ILE A 743 -3.51 15.37 -9.60
N TYR A 744 -3.63 14.24 -8.89
CA TYR A 744 -2.79 13.08 -9.12
C TYR A 744 -2.91 12.54 -10.55
N GLY A 745 -4.14 12.37 -11.04
CA GLY A 745 -4.39 11.89 -12.41
C GLY A 745 -3.86 12.85 -13.47
N ALA A 746 -4.07 14.16 -13.29
CA ALA A 746 -3.56 15.19 -14.18
C ALA A 746 -2.03 15.24 -14.19
N ALA A 747 -1.39 15.19 -13.01
CA ALA A 747 0.05 15.17 -12.86
C ALA A 747 0.67 13.92 -13.51
N LEU A 748 0.10 12.72 -13.30
CA LEU A 748 0.55 11.50 -13.97
C LEU A 748 0.44 11.57 -15.49
N HIS A 749 -0.70 12.00 -16.02
CA HIS A 749 -0.90 12.15 -17.46
C HIS A 749 0.14 13.10 -18.06
N LYS A 750 0.48 14.16 -17.34
CA LYS A 750 1.43 15.17 -17.76
C LYS A 750 2.88 14.67 -17.70
N ILE A 751 3.25 14.02 -16.60
CA ILE A 751 4.51 13.25 -16.47
C ILE A 751 4.67 12.30 -17.65
N TYR A 752 3.63 11.51 -17.96
CA TYR A 752 3.65 10.59 -19.09
C TYR A 752 3.84 11.31 -20.43
N THR A 753 3.17 12.44 -20.64
CA THR A 753 3.30 13.22 -21.89
C THR A 753 4.73 13.72 -22.08
N ILE A 754 5.37 14.20 -21.01
CA ILE A 754 6.77 14.62 -21.01
C ILE A 754 7.67 13.42 -21.32
N PHE A 755 7.52 12.30 -20.61
CA PHE A 755 8.33 11.10 -20.85
C PHE A 755 8.14 10.48 -22.23
N LYS A 756 6.94 10.56 -22.82
CA LYS A 756 6.67 10.09 -24.18
C LYS A 756 7.41 10.93 -25.23
N ARG A 757 7.59 12.23 -25.00
CA ARG A 757 8.39 13.12 -25.87
C ARG A 757 9.90 12.84 -25.76
N VAL A 758 10.35 12.38 -24.59
CA VAL A 758 11.78 12.23 -24.25
C VAL A 758 12.29 10.79 -24.42
N SER A 759 11.48 9.86 -24.94
CA SER A 759 11.80 8.44 -25.00
C SER A 759 13.20 8.15 -25.58
N GLY A 760 14.13 7.67 -24.75
CA GLY A 760 15.52 7.34 -25.10
C GLY A 760 16.59 8.31 -24.60
N LEU A 761 16.23 9.42 -23.96
CA LEU A 761 17.18 10.40 -23.39
C LEU A 761 17.26 10.27 -21.87
N LYS A 762 18.47 10.38 -21.30
CA LYS A 762 18.69 10.50 -19.85
C LYS A 762 18.00 11.77 -19.34
N ILE A 763 17.49 11.76 -18.10
CA ILE A 763 16.84 12.93 -17.45
C ILE A 763 17.76 14.16 -17.48
N SER A 764 19.09 13.96 -17.45
CA SER A 764 20.10 15.01 -17.59
C SER A 764 20.03 15.80 -18.91
N ASN A 765 19.38 15.26 -19.94
CA ASN A 765 19.30 15.84 -21.28
C ASN A 765 17.90 16.43 -21.57
N MET A 766 17.01 16.49 -20.57
CA MET A 766 15.70 17.13 -20.70
C MET A 766 15.83 18.65 -20.76
N SER A 767 14.87 19.30 -21.42
CA SER A 767 14.81 20.76 -21.43
C SER A 767 14.57 21.30 -20.02
N HIS A 768 15.07 22.50 -19.75
CA HIS A 768 14.88 23.15 -18.44
C HIS A 768 13.39 23.36 -18.11
N GLU A 769 12.55 23.54 -19.13
CA GLU A 769 11.10 23.68 -19.00
C GLU A 769 10.44 22.34 -18.61
N ASP A 770 10.79 21.25 -19.28
CA ASP A 770 10.27 19.90 -18.97
C ASP A 770 10.68 19.47 -17.55
N LEU A 771 11.89 19.82 -17.09
CA LEU A 771 12.35 19.54 -15.73
C LEU A 771 11.55 20.34 -14.68
N LYS A 772 11.24 21.62 -14.93
CA LYS A 772 10.37 22.41 -14.04
C LYS A 772 8.96 21.84 -13.98
N GLU A 773 8.45 21.39 -15.13
CA GLU A 773 7.10 20.82 -15.23
C GLU A 773 7.01 19.45 -14.56
N LEU A 774 8.04 18.60 -14.70
CA LEU A 774 8.19 17.35 -13.93
C LEU A 774 8.31 17.62 -12.44
N ARG A 775 9.15 18.58 -12.03
CA ARG A 775 9.29 18.99 -10.62
C ARG A 775 7.95 19.39 -10.03
N TYR A 776 7.16 20.19 -10.75
CA TYR A 776 5.83 20.58 -10.32
C TYR A 776 4.89 19.39 -10.20
N CYS A 777 4.91 18.47 -11.16
CA CYS A 777 4.11 17.26 -11.08
C CYS A 777 4.52 16.42 -9.86
N TYR A 778 5.80 16.13 -9.64
CA TYR A 778 6.25 15.37 -8.46
C TYR A 778 5.98 16.10 -7.13
N TYR A 779 5.98 17.43 -7.13
CA TYR A 779 5.54 18.24 -6.00
C TYR A 779 4.05 18.03 -5.70
N LEU A 780 3.19 18.06 -6.73
CA LEU A 780 1.76 17.72 -6.60
C LEU A 780 1.54 16.29 -6.09
N LEU A 781 2.46 15.37 -6.41
CA LEU A 781 2.42 13.97 -5.95
C LEU A 781 2.97 13.78 -4.53
N ASN A 782 3.43 14.84 -3.84
CA ASN A 782 4.17 14.77 -2.57
C ASN A 782 5.40 13.83 -2.63
N SER A 783 6.00 13.63 -3.80
CA SER A 783 7.21 12.82 -3.94
C SER A 783 8.45 13.67 -3.69
N THR A 784 8.76 13.90 -2.41
CA THR A 784 9.88 14.75 -2.00
C THR A 784 11.24 14.26 -2.51
N SER A 785 11.45 12.95 -2.62
CA SER A 785 12.67 12.39 -3.20
C SER A 785 12.85 12.79 -4.67
N ASP A 786 11.77 12.68 -5.46
CA ASP A 786 11.81 12.95 -6.89
C ASP A 786 11.96 14.45 -7.18
N VAL A 787 11.29 15.29 -6.40
CA VAL A 787 11.46 16.77 -6.47
C VAL A 787 12.91 17.16 -6.17
N LEU A 788 13.53 16.58 -5.14
CA LEU A 788 14.90 16.90 -4.75
C LEU A 788 15.93 16.39 -5.77
N GLN A 789 15.70 15.24 -6.39
CA GLN A 789 16.54 14.76 -7.49
C GLN A 789 16.48 15.69 -8.70
N ILE A 790 15.27 16.15 -9.07
CA ILE A 790 15.10 17.10 -10.16
C ILE A 790 15.73 18.45 -9.81
N ASP A 791 15.59 18.92 -8.56
CA ASP A 791 16.25 20.14 -8.08
C ASP A 791 17.77 20.04 -8.15
N ALA A 792 18.36 18.88 -7.83
CA ALA A 792 19.79 18.66 -7.98
C ALA A 792 20.25 18.73 -9.46
N ILE A 793 19.43 18.23 -10.40
CA ILE A 793 19.70 18.29 -11.84
C ILE A 793 19.55 19.72 -12.35
N LEU A 794 18.48 20.42 -11.98
CA LEU A 794 18.23 21.82 -12.32
C LEU A 794 19.37 22.73 -11.83
N ASN A 795 19.86 22.49 -10.61
CA ASN A 795 21.00 23.22 -10.02
C ASN A 795 22.33 22.92 -10.71
N LYS A 796 22.53 21.71 -11.26
CA LYS A 796 23.70 21.38 -12.08
C LYS A 796 23.65 22.06 -13.45
N ILE A 797 22.49 22.05 -14.11
CA ILE A 797 22.29 22.69 -15.41
C ILE A 797 22.50 24.20 -15.32
N THR A 798 21.93 24.85 -14.30
CA THR A 798 22.11 26.31 -14.06
C THR A 798 23.54 26.70 -13.74
N LYS A 799 24.32 25.83 -13.09
CA LYS A 799 25.77 26.05 -12.89
C LYS A 799 26.58 25.92 -14.18
N ILE A 800 26.16 25.06 -15.10
CA ILE A 800 26.84 24.85 -16.40
C ILE A 800 26.51 25.97 -17.39
N THR A 801 25.32 26.57 -17.32
CA THR A 801 24.93 27.70 -18.20
C THR A 801 25.46 29.06 -17.74
N ASN A 802 25.98 29.16 -16.51
CA ASN A 802 26.58 30.38 -15.94
C ASN A 802 28.12 30.39 -16.01
N VAL A 803 28.71 29.39 -16.68
CA VAL A 803 30.13 29.31 -17.07
C VAL A 803 30.17 29.39 -18.59
#